data_AF-A0A1Z9QN27-F1
#
_entry.id   AF-A0A1Z9QN27-F1
#
_cell.length_a   1.000
_cell.length_b   1.000
_cell.length_c   1.000
_cell.angle_alpha   90.00
_cell.angle_beta   90.00
_cell.angle_gamma   90.00
#
_symmetry.space_group_name_H-M   'P 1'
#
loop_
_entity.id
_entity.type
_entity.pdbx_description
1 polymer ?
#
loop_
_entity_poly.entity_id
_entity_poly.type
_entity_poly.pdbx_seq_one_letter_code
_entity_poly.pdbx_strand_id
1 'polypeptide(L)'
;MQFRYVLALCCCLVLQQASAVESEVLSDVEYAKVDGQTLLLDLYLPALNNSDDQGIVESGRGRPCIIFVHGGGWKGGDKKSAKQNAAWLVDHGFVVASINYRLTDTAQWPAQINDCYEAVRWVRRKSKTFGIDPDRIGAFGTSAGAHLAALMGTRIFPGKENVSSRVQSVCDWFGPSDLMTMPPNNVGNGRTAEDVAGSNGAKLLGATVREVPELAADASAMDHVSGNAAAFLIMHGDQDPGVPVSQSIRLHKKLVASGALSELHVVEGGKHGGVLFRTNEVRQRVLHFFQRSLMQNWNQGTGPNARFRVLHASAPTHWSVVRDEGIKWQVTLPGTGQSTVVHWGERIFFTTMKPVQRDSTIGSDIVAWCCDANTGKTLWKRDVAATHPLRLSGCFSDSTAPPPVTDGRLVCFFNASGTVACFDLDGKLQWSRELMTVGRSQPTLIRGVVIFIKQSYMPDEDGKFTHDHGDAPVEQWTQLQAIDLQTGEDKWATSCGANMGCVPLLMSRTDGRDVMVVGRGGGHSPPEKPTGVSMIDAADGKTLWTLPLPKFMSTMTYNLVGDDVLVFDAGNHLWVDAYSGKVKRQVSIVKNVPVRRHGAEGWKTETTTIANVKKPRSIIQQSNVLAGVYHYFRSYTEPWLGRVDSRTGRVEYLQLPVQMRPGSERQKDDLLWGPEDMDAKVFDAVKGARKKQAAFPITKWAFKENDMKDAAGNVVMGDQRSRGNGWGHHASQLPTVIGDYLYLPTMAGTVYVIRWDSEVLNEEAIVAINDLGPVGGAWNRASLSFAADSLFAHTIDRLICIGK
;
A
#
# COMPACT_ATOMS: atom_id res chain seq x y z
N MET A 1 -2.18 80.53 -8.38
CA MET A 1 -1.03 79.62 -8.52
C MET A 1 -1.42 78.29 -7.89
N GLN A 2 -1.11 77.17 -8.55
CA GLN A 2 -1.52 75.78 -8.29
C GLN A 2 -2.91 75.34 -8.83
N PHE A 3 -2.84 74.56 -9.91
CA PHE A 3 -3.91 73.77 -10.54
C PHE A 3 -4.16 72.48 -9.74
N ARG A 4 -5.43 72.10 -9.57
CA ARG A 4 -5.86 70.73 -9.26
C ARG A 4 -6.71 70.23 -10.43
N TYR A 5 -6.23 69.21 -11.13
CA TYR A 5 -7.01 68.42 -12.08
C TYR A 5 -7.62 67.22 -11.36
N VAL A 6 -8.94 67.09 -11.44
CA VAL A 6 -9.67 65.84 -11.16
C VAL A 6 -9.78 65.09 -12.48
N LEU A 7 -9.15 63.92 -12.59
CA LEU A 7 -9.34 63.00 -13.71
C LEU A 7 -10.21 61.83 -13.21
N ALA A 8 -11.40 61.69 -13.79
CA ALA A 8 -12.25 60.51 -13.62
C ALA A 8 -11.71 59.37 -14.50
N LEU A 9 -11.36 58.24 -13.89
CA LEU A 9 -11.03 57.00 -14.60
C LEU A 9 -12.31 56.16 -14.75
N CYS A 10 -12.76 55.96 -15.98
CA CYS A 10 -13.73 54.93 -16.33
C CYS A 10 -13.05 53.55 -16.26
N CYS A 11 -13.44 52.72 -15.30
CA CYS A 11 -13.11 51.29 -15.29
C CYS A 11 -14.05 50.54 -16.25
N CYS A 12 -13.52 50.09 -17.39
CA CYS A 12 -14.12 49.00 -18.17
C CYS A 12 -13.80 47.67 -17.48
N LEU A 13 -14.80 47.08 -16.81
CA LEU A 13 -14.75 45.68 -16.38
C LEU A 13 -14.91 44.78 -17.61
N VAL A 14 -13.82 44.16 -18.06
CA VAL A 14 -13.88 42.99 -18.94
C VAL A 14 -14.11 41.79 -18.04
N LEU A 15 -15.34 41.29 -18.01
CA LEU A 15 -15.67 39.97 -17.46
C LEU A 15 -15.06 38.90 -18.38
N GLN A 16 -13.91 38.35 -18.00
CA GLN A 16 -13.42 37.11 -18.57
C GLN A 16 -14.32 35.97 -18.06
N GLN A 17 -15.23 35.50 -18.91
CA GLN A 17 -15.83 34.18 -18.73
C GLN A 17 -14.72 33.14 -18.91
N ALA A 18 -14.39 32.40 -17.85
CA ALA A 18 -13.60 31.19 -17.97
C ALA A 18 -14.38 30.18 -18.80
N SER A 19 -13.96 29.96 -20.04
CA SER A 19 -14.39 28.85 -20.86
C SER A 19 -13.89 27.56 -20.19
N ALA A 20 -14.80 26.70 -19.72
CA ALA A 20 -14.43 25.33 -19.36
C ALA A 20 -13.89 24.65 -20.62
N VAL A 21 -12.65 24.14 -20.58
CA VAL A 21 -12.11 23.35 -21.70
C VAL A 21 -12.75 21.97 -21.59
N GLU A 22 -13.34 21.48 -22.69
CA GLU A 22 -13.94 20.15 -22.74
C GLU A 22 -12.87 19.08 -22.97
N SER A 23 -13.16 17.81 -22.61
CA SER A 23 -12.28 16.69 -22.91
C SER A 23 -12.12 16.50 -24.42
N GLU A 24 -10.89 16.26 -24.87
CA GLU A 24 -10.57 16.09 -26.30
C GLU A 24 -10.60 14.60 -26.69
N VAL A 25 -11.17 14.28 -27.85
CA VAL A 25 -11.13 12.94 -28.42
C VAL A 25 -10.49 12.98 -29.80
N LEU A 26 -9.33 12.33 -29.93
CA LEU A 26 -8.66 12.11 -31.21
C LEU A 26 -9.12 10.77 -31.78
N SER A 27 -9.97 10.80 -32.79
CA SER A 27 -10.51 9.60 -33.42
C SER A 27 -9.63 9.05 -34.55
N ASP A 28 -9.72 7.74 -34.76
CA ASP A 28 -9.09 7.04 -35.90
C ASP A 28 -7.58 7.28 -36.03
N VAL A 29 -6.88 7.31 -34.89
CA VAL A 29 -5.43 7.44 -34.84
C VAL A 29 -4.79 6.11 -35.22
N GLU A 30 -3.95 6.13 -36.26
CA GLU A 30 -3.19 4.94 -36.67
C GLU A 30 -2.11 4.59 -35.62
N TYR A 31 -2.15 3.35 -35.14
CA TYR A 31 -1.13 2.84 -34.23
C TYR A 31 -0.21 1.78 -34.85
N ALA A 32 -0.67 1.09 -35.89
CA ALA A 32 0.13 0.13 -36.64
C ALA A 32 -0.45 -0.15 -38.03
N LYS A 33 0.40 -0.66 -38.92
CA LYS A 33 0.00 -1.25 -40.19
C LYS A 33 0.63 -2.64 -40.31
N VAL A 34 -0.21 -3.67 -40.42
CA VAL A 34 0.23 -5.08 -40.45
C VAL A 34 -0.47 -5.77 -41.60
N ASP A 35 0.29 -6.44 -42.48
CA ASP A 35 -0.24 -7.16 -43.65
C ASP A 35 -1.18 -6.33 -44.54
N GLY A 36 -0.90 -5.03 -44.66
CA GLY A 36 -1.71 -4.07 -45.42
C GLY A 36 -2.93 -3.52 -44.68
N GLN A 37 -3.29 -4.09 -43.53
CA GLN A 37 -4.37 -3.60 -42.68
C GLN A 37 -3.89 -2.50 -41.73
N THR A 38 -4.67 -1.42 -41.64
CA THR A 38 -4.40 -0.31 -40.74
C THR A 38 -5.14 -0.54 -39.43
N LEU A 39 -4.42 -0.48 -38.31
CA LEU A 39 -4.97 -0.62 -36.97
C LEU A 39 -5.12 0.76 -36.33
N LEU A 40 -6.33 1.03 -35.84
CA LEU A 40 -6.76 2.35 -35.40
C LEU A 40 -7.14 2.34 -33.92
N LEU A 41 -6.92 3.46 -33.25
CA LEU A 41 -7.40 3.73 -31.90
C LEU A 41 -8.09 5.09 -31.80
N ASP A 42 -8.94 5.25 -30.78
CA ASP A 42 -9.48 6.53 -30.34
C ASP A 42 -8.78 6.90 -29.04
N LEU A 43 -8.20 8.10 -28.97
CA LEU A 43 -7.53 8.62 -27.79
C LEU A 43 -8.40 9.66 -27.10
N TYR A 44 -8.82 9.39 -25.87
CA TYR A 44 -9.60 10.30 -25.04
C TYR A 44 -8.66 10.95 -24.02
N LEU A 45 -8.61 12.28 -24.02
CA LEU A 45 -7.70 13.10 -23.23
C LEU A 45 -8.46 13.94 -22.20
N PRO A 46 -7.94 14.05 -20.95
CA PRO A 46 -8.55 14.90 -19.94
C PRO A 46 -8.46 16.36 -20.37
N ALA A 47 -9.50 17.13 -20.02
CA ALA A 47 -9.50 18.56 -20.23
C ALA A 47 -8.38 19.23 -19.41
N LEU A 48 -7.58 20.09 -20.04
CA LEU A 48 -6.54 20.88 -19.38
C LEU A 48 -7.21 22.07 -18.67
N ASN A 49 -7.76 21.84 -17.48
CA ASN A 49 -8.64 22.82 -16.83
C ASN A 49 -7.96 23.66 -15.74
N ASN A 50 -6.79 23.26 -15.24
CA ASN A 50 -6.11 23.95 -14.13
C ASN A 50 -4.64 24.30 -14.46
N SER A 51 -4.09 25.30 -13.78
CA SER A 51 -2.64 25.62 -13.78
C SER A 51 -1.77 24.40 -13.45
N ASP A 52 -2.31 23.49 -12.64
CA ASP A 52 -1.67 22.23 -12.23
C ASP A 52 -1.52 21.25 -13.42
N ASP A 53 -2.46 21.25 -14.38
CA ASP A 53 -2.37 20.43 -15.58
C ASP A 53 -1.32 20.94 -16.58
N GLN A 54 -1.10 22.25 -16.61
CA GLN A 54 0.03 22.85 -17.33
C GLN A 54 1.35 22.52 -16.62
N GLY A 55 1.38 22.58 -15.29
CA GLY A 55 2.52 22.15 -14.47
C GLY A 55 2.91 20.67 -14.64
N ILE A 56 1.95 19.76 -14.83
CA ILE A 56 2.19 18.34 -15.16
C ILE A 56 2.89 18.18 -16.52
N VAL A 57 2.42 18.92 -17.54
CA VAL A 57 3.01 18.91 -18.89
C VAL A 57 4.39 19.57 -18.91
N GLU A 58 4.59 20.66 -18.15
CA GLU A 58 5.86 21.39 -18.04
C GLU A 58 6.90 20.68 -17.17
N SER A 59 6.48 19.98 -16.10
CA SER A 59 7.34 19.18 -15.22
C SER A 59 7.76 17.83 -15.80
N GLY A 60 7.20 17.46 -16.97
CA GLY A 60 7.48 16.18 -17.63
C GLY A 60 6.86 14.95 -16.95
N ARG A 61 5.95 15.14 -15.97
CA ARG A 61 5.19 14.05 -15.36
C ARG A 61 4.01 13.70 -16.26
N GLY A 62 3.99 12.50 -16.85
CA GLY A 62 2.88 12.07 -17.69
C GLY A 62 1.65 11.63 -16.90
N ARG A 63 0.49 11.46 -17.53
CA ARG A 63 -0.76 10.91 -16.95
C ARG A 63 -0.85 9.39 -17.15
N PRO A 64 -1.48 8.64 -16.22
CA PRO A 64 -1.70 7.21 -16.44
C PRO A 64 -2.63 6.97 -17.64
N CYS A 65 -2.34 5.93 -18.42
CA CYS A 65 -3.13 5.58 -19.60
C CYS A 65 -3.82 4.21 -19.42
N ILE A 66 -5.05 4.09 -19.91
CA ILE A 66 -5.81 2.85 -19.95
C ILE A 66 -6.00 2.45 -21.40
N ILE A 67 -5.46 1.29 -21.77
CA ILE A 67 -5.74 0.64 -23.05
C ILE A 67 -7.10 -0.04 -22.93
N PHE A 68 -8.12 0.49 -23.60
CA PHE A 68 -9.43 -0.17 -23.64
C PHE A 68 -9.53 -1.12 -24.84
N VAL A 69 -9.91 -2.37 -24.58
CA VAL A 69 -10.04 -3.43 -25.59
C VAL A 69 -11.49 -3.90 -25.67
N HIS A 70 -12.12 -3.70 -26.83
CA HIS A 70 -13.53 -4.03 -27.00
C HIS A 70 -13.79 -5.55 -27.01
N GLY A 71 -14.99 -5.96 -26.59
CA GLY A 71 -15.47 -7.34 -26.77
C GLY A 71 -15.97 -7.61 -28.19
N GLY A 72 -16.63 -8.77 -28.39
CA GLY A 72 -17.18 -9.16 -29.69
C GLY A 72 -16.72 -10.53 -30.20
N GLY A 73 -16.29 -11.42 -29.30
CA GLY A 73 -15.93 -12.81 -29.63
C GLY A 73 -14.78 -12.92 -30.64
N TRP A 74 -13.84 -11.98 -30.63
CA TRP A 74 -12.73 -11.82 -31.58
C TRP A 74 -13.14 -11.69 -33.05
N LYS A 75 -14.44 -11.64 -33.36
CA LYS A 75 -14.99 -11.58 -34.73
C LYS A 75 -15.73 -10.29 -35.03
N GLY A 76 -15.80 -9.37 -34.07
CA GLY A 76 -16.48 -8.10 -34.20
C GLY A 76 -16.17 -7.17 -33.02
N GLY A 77 -16.86 -6.03 -33.00
CA GLY A 77 -16.68 -4.96 -32.03
C GLY A 77 -15.92 -3.76 -32.62
N ASP A 78 -15.85 -2.68 -31.84
CA ASP A 78 -15.17 -1.45 -32.25
C ASP A 78 -14.75 -0.61 -31.03
N LYS A 79 -13.65 0.13 -31.20
CA LYS A 79 -13.07 1.09 -30.25
C LYS A 79 -14.05 2.15 -29.73
N LYS A 80 -15.09 2.49 -30.49
CA LYS A 80 -16.16 3.42 -30.05
C LYS A 80 -16.91 2.93 -28.81
N SER A 81 -16.85 1.64 -28.51
CA SER A 81 -17.47 1.07 -27.30
C SER A 81 -16.85 1.55 -25.98
N ALA A 82 -15.69 2.22 -26.01
CA ALA A 82 -15.14 2.88 -24.83
C ALA A 82 -16.07 3.95 -24.25
N LYS A 83 -16.85 4.67 -25.07
CA LYS A 83 -17.76 5.75 -24.61
C LYS A 83 -18.72 5.32 -23.50
N GLN A 84 -19.22 4.09 -23.59
CA GLN A 84 -20.17 3.54 -22.61
C GLN A 84 -19.51 2.77 -21.45
N ASN A 85 -18.22 2.44 -21.55
CA ASN A 85 -17.54 1.52 -20.64
C ASN A 85 -16.37 2.16 -19.87
N ALA A 86 -15.49 2.91 -20.54
CA ALA A 86 -14.21 3.36 -19.97
C ALA A 86 -13.93 4.87 -20.12
N ALA A 87 -14.54 5.56 -21.08
CA ALA A 87 -14.22 6.97 -21.38
C ALA A 87 -14.45 7.92 -20.19
N TRP A 88 -15.36 7.59 -19.26
CA TRP A 88 -15.61 8.35 -18.03
C TRP A 88 -14.41 8.38 -17.06
N LEU A 89 -13.40 7.51 -17.25
CA LEU A 89 -12.16 7.57 -16.47
C LEU A 89 -11.33 8.81 -16.81
N VAL A 90 -11.58 9.43 -17.96
CA VAL A 90 -10.92 10.68 -18.38
C VAL A 90 -11.23 11.82 -17.41
N ASP A 91 -12.45 11.87 -16.90
CA ASP A 91 -12.88 12.86 -15.90
C ASP A 91 -12.14 12.72 -14.56
N HIS A 92 -11.37 11.64 -14.39
CA HIS A 92 -10.60 11.32 -13.19
C HIS A 92 -9.09 11.33 -13.44
N GLY A 93 -8.63 11.98 -14.51
CA GLY A 93 -7.21 12.21 -14.78
C GLY A 93 -6.49 11.09 -15.53
N PHE A 94 -7.24 10.13 -16.11
CA PHE A 94 -6.68 9.09 -16.97
C PHE A 94 -6.73 9.50 -18.44
N VAL A 95 -5.75 9.05 -19.23
CA VAL A 95 -5.88 8.97 -20.68
C VAL A 95 -6.50 7.61 -21.03
N VAL A 96 -7.41 7.56 -22.00
CA VAL A 96 -7.98 6.28 -22.48
C VAL A 96 -7.65 6.11 -23.95
N ALA A 97 -6.87 5.08 -24.28
CA ALA A 97 -6.60 4.67 -25.65
C ALA A 97 -7.45 3.44 -25.99
N SER A 98 -8.53 3.63 -26.73
CA SER A 98 -9.45 2.56 -27.12
C SER A 98 -9.06 1.99 -28.48
N ILE A 99 -8.76 0.69 -28.56
CA ILE A 99 -8.11 0.11 -29.74
C ILE A 99 -9.05 -0.80 -30.54
N ASN A 100 -8.90 -0.80 -31.87
CA ASN A 100 -9.34 -1.90 -32.73
C ASN A 100 -8.18 -2.91 -32.87
N TYR A 101 -8.49 -4.19 -32.96
CA TYR A 101 -7.53 -5.27 -33.24
C TYR A 101 -8.04 -6.15 -34.39
N ARG A 102 -7.16 -6.94 -35.03
CA ARG A 102 -7.55 -7.79 -36.16
C ARG A 102 -8.54 -8.87 -35.76
N LEU A 103 -9.63 -8.99 -36.51
CA LEU A 103 -10.69 -9.95 -36.25
C LEU A 103 -10.39 -11.30 -36.91
N THR A 104 -11.07 -12.36 -36.45
CA THR A 104 -10.79 -13.76 -36.84
C THR A 104 -11.16 -14.10 -38.29
N ASP A 105 -11.91 -13.25 -38.98
CA ASP A 105 -12.12 -13.34 -40.43
C ASP A 105 -10.90 -12.86 -41.24
N THR A 106 -10.01 -12.09 -40.59
CA THR A 106 -8.84 -11.48 -41.21
C THR A 106 -7.54 -12.16 -40.79
N ALA A 107 -7.41 -12.51 -39.50
CA ALA A 107 -6.22 -13.18 -38.98
C ALA A 107 -6.53 -14.06 -37.77
N GLN A 108 -5.90 -15.23 -37.68
CA GLN A 108 -5.97 -16.12 -36.51
C GLN A 108 -4.94 -15.72 -35.43
N TRP A 109 -5.04 -16.35 -34.27
CA TRP A 109 -4.09 -16.22 -33.17
C TRP A 109 -2.64 -16.46 -33.64
N PRO A 110 -1.64 -15.67 -33.21
CA PRO A 110 -1.67 -14.66 -32.14
C PRO A 110 -1.89 -13.21 -32.62
N ALA A 111 -2.51 -12.98 -33.78
CA ALA A 111 -2.65 -11.62 -34.34
C ALA A 111 -3.28 -10.63 -33.35
N GLN A 112 -4.35 -11.04 -32.67
CA GLN A 112 -5.12 -10.20 -31.75
C GLN A 112 -4.27 -9.67 -30.57
N ILE A 113 -3.52 -10.55 -29.91
CA ILE A 113 -2.69 -10.14 -28.77
C ILE A 113 -1.47 -9.33 -29.23
N ASN A 114 -0.90 -9.66 -30.40
CA ASN A 114 0.20 -8.92 -30.99
C ASN A 114 -0.20 -7.46 -31.29
N ASP A 115 -1.43 -7.26 -31.76
CA ASP A 115 -1.99 -5.94 -32.00
C ASP A 115 -2.17 -5.15 -30.69
N CYS A 116 -2.59 -5.81 -29.61
CA CYS A 116 -2.70 -5.20 -28.28
C CYS A 116 -1.32 -4.80 -27.72
N TYR A 117 -0.31 -5.67 -27.86
CA TYR A 117 1.05 -5.33 -27.47
C TYR A 117 1.60 -4.15 -28.26
N GLU A 118 1.30 -4.09 -29.56
CA GLU A 118 1.72 -2.96 -30.40
C GLU A 118 1.05 -1.65 -30.00
N ALA A 119 -0.22 -1.68 -29.60
CA ALA A 119 -0.89 -0.51 -29.05
C ALA A 119 -0.22 0.02 -27.78
N VAL A 120 0.17 -0.86 -26.85
CA VAL A 120 0.92 -0.44 -25.64
C VAL A 120 2.25 0.20 -26.03
N ARG A 121 3.00 -0.41 -26.96
CA ARG A 121 4.26 0.16 -27.45
C ARG A 121 4.04 1.49 -28.14
N TRP A 122 2.97 1.65 -28.91
CA TRP A 122 2.61 2.91 -29.54
C TRP A 122 2.34 4.00 -28.50
N VAL A 123 1.56 3.70 -27.46
CA VAL A 123 1.30 4.64 -26.36
C VAL A 123 2.60 5.07 -25.69
N ARG A 124 3.51 4.13 -25.41
CA ARG A 124 4.83 4.45 -24.85
C ARG A 124 5.65 5.35 -25.77
N ARG A 125 5.67 5.07 -27.08
CA ARG A 125 6.38 5.91 -28.06
C ARG A 125 5.78 7.30 -28.20
N LYS A 126 4.48 7.45 -27.97
CA LYS A 126 3.74 8.72 -28.05
C LYS A 126 3.55 9.40 -26.70
N SER A 127 4.14 8.85 -25.64
CA SER A 127 3.99 9.30 -24.26
C SER A 127 4.22 10.80 -24.11
N LYS A 128 5.36 11.30 -24.58
CA LYS A 128 5.71 12.73 -24.56
C LYS A 128 4.72 13.60 -25.36
N THR A 129 4.21 13.11 -26.48
CA THR A 129 3.29 13.87 -27.35
C THR A 129 1.95 14.11 -26.67
N PHE A 130 1.45 13.12 -25.93
CA PHE A 130 0.12 13.17 -25.32
C PHE A 130 0.16 13.37 -23.80
N GLY A 131 1.33 13.69 -23.25
CA GLY A 131 1.51 13.84 -21.80
C GLY A 131 1.12 12.59 -21.03
N ILE A 132 1.43 11.40 -21.55
CA ILE A 132 1.19 10.09 -20.92
C ILE A 132 2.47 9.64 -20.22
N ASP A 133 2.31 8.99 -19.06
CA ASP A 133 3.41 8.33 -18.37
C ASP A 133 3.60 6.92 -18.96
N PRO A 134 4.76 6.62 -19.58
CA PRO A 134 4.99 5.33 -20.23
C PRO A 134 5.07 4.15 -19.24
N ASP A 135 5.23 4.42 -17.94
CA ASP A 135 5.35 3.40 -16.90
C ASP A 135 4.02 3.17 -16.14
N ARG A 136 2.97 3.92 -16.47
CA ARG A 136 1.64 3.83 -15.83
C ARG A 136 0.55 3.51 -16.84
N ILE A 137 0.60 2.30 -17.39
CA ILE A 137 -0.34 1.82 -18.41
C ILE A 137 -1.13 0.63 -17.87
N GLY A 138 -2.45 0.77 -17.79
CA GLY A 138 -3.36 -0.34 -17.51
C GLY A 138 -4.10 -0.83 -18.76
N ALA A 139 -4.74 -1.98 -18.66
CA ALA A 139 -5.66 -2.51 -19.66
C ALA A 139 -7.07 -2.68 -19.08
N PHE A 140 -8.09 -2.41 -19.88
CA PHE A 140 -9.48 -2.66 -19.53
C PHE A 140 -10.18 -3.30 -20.72
N GLY A 141 -10.72 -4.50 -20.56
CA GLY A 141 -11.47 -5.14 -21.65
C GLY A 141 -12.83 -5.66 -21.22
N THR A 142 -13.66 -5.96 -22.23
CA THR A 142 -14.94 -6.66 -22.05
C THR A 142 -14.96 -7.95 -22.87
N SER A 143 -15.44 -9.08 -22.32
CA SER A 143 -15.57 -10.36 -23.02
C SER A 143 -14.26 -10.77 -23.73
N ALA A 144 -14.27 -10.98 -25.05
CA ALA A 144 -13.06 -11.26 -25.85
C ALA A 144 -11.94 -10.20 -25.69
N GLY A 145 -12.28 -8.93 -25.48
CA GLY A 145 -11.29 -7.90 -25.19
C GLY A 145 -10.74 -8.01 -23.76
N ALA A 146 -11.54 -8.50 -22.82
CA ALA A 146 -11.10 -8.77 -21.46
C ALA A 146 -10.14 -9.98 -21.40
N HIS A 147 -10.37 -10.99 -22.25
CA HIS A 147 -9.41 -12.07 -22.50
C HIS A 147 -8.05 -11.54 -22.98
N LEU A 148 -8.05 -10.63 -23.96
CA LEU A 148 -6.82 -10.01 -24.46
C LEU A 148 -6.16 -9.13 -23.39
N ALA A 149 -6.93 -8.33 -22.65
CA ALA A 149 -6.44 -7.54 -21.53
C ALA A 149 -5.82 -8.40 -20.42
N ALA A 150 -6.43 -9.54 -20.09
CA ALA A 150 -5.89 -10.49 -19.12
C ALA A 150 -4.55 -11.08 -19.60
N LEU A 151 -4.43 -11.44 -20.88
CA LEU A 151 -3.17 -11.87 -21.47
C LEU A 151 -2.10 -10.77 -21.45
N MET A 152 -2.46 -9.50 -21.69
CA MET A 152 -1.50 -8.38 -21.54
C MET A 152 -0.92 -8.30 -20.11
N GLY A 153 -1.71 -8.66 -19.10
CA GLY A 153 -1.30 -8.66 -17.69
C GLY A 153 -0.57 -9.91 -17.20
N THR A 154 -0.76 -11.07 -17.84
CA THR A 154 -0.13 -12.34 -17.40
C THR A 154 0.98 -12.83 -18.32
N ARG A 155 0.84 -12.66 -19.64
CA ARG A 155 1.75 -13.23 -20.65
C ARG A 155 2.89 -12.26 -20.97
N ILE A 156 4.11 -12.69 -20.71
CA ILE A 156 5.33 -12.02 -21.18
C ILE A 156 5.38 -12.13 -22.71
N PHE A 157 5.73 -11.06 -23.40
CA PHE A 157 5.89 -11.08 -24.85
C PHE A 157 6.94 -12.15 -25.25
N PRO A 158 6.62 -13.11 -26.12
CA PRO A 158 7.50 -14.24 -26.42
C PRO A 158 8.70 -13.88 -27.29
N GLY A 159 8.79 -12.64 -27.78
CA GLY A 159 9.87 -12.15 -28.63
C GLY A 159 10.75 -11.11 -27.95
N LYS A 160 11.70 -10.56 -28.71
CA LYS A 160 12.47 -9.38 -28.28
C LYS A 160 11.66 -8.13 -28.52
N GLU A 161 11.62 -7.25 -27.53
CA GLU A 161 10.99 -5.93 -27.64
C GLU A 161 11.98 -4.84 -27.21
N ASN A 162 12.08 -3.76 -28.01
CA ASN A 162 12.89 -2.58 -27.67
C ASN A 162 12.11 -1.55 -26.84
N VAL A 163 10.79 -1.58 -26.96
CA VAL A 163 9.85 -0.81 -26.14
C VAL A 163 8.95 -1.84 -25.49
N SER A 164 8.83 -1.80 -24.16
CA SER A 164 8.07 -2.84 -23.48
C SER A 164 6.60 -2.82 -23.89
N SER A 165 5.92 -3.97 -23.89
CA SER A 165 4.46 -4.08 -24.03
C SER A 165 3.75 -4.44 -22.73
N ARG A 166 4.45 -4.42 -21.58
CA ARG A 166 3.88 -4.75 -20.26
C ARG A 166 2.86 -3.70 -19.80
N VAL A 167 1.79 -4.14 -19.14
CA VAL A 167 0.85 -3.27 -18.40
C VAL A 167 0.95 -3.51 -16.90
N GLN A 168 0.62 -2.51 -16.10
CA GLN A 168 0.73 -2.53 -14.63
C GLN A 168 -0.56 -3.03 -13.96
N SER A 169 -1.71 -2.88 -14.63
CA SER A 169 -2.99 -3.35 -14.11
C SER A 169 -4.00 -3.73 -15.18
N VAL A 170 -4.95 -4.60 -14.84
CA VAL A 170 -5.97 -5.14 -15.73
C VAL A 170 -7.35 -5.09 -15.07
N CYS A 171 -8.32 -4.47 -15.74
CA CYS A 171 -9.73 -4.65 -15.46
C CYS A 171 -10.34 -5.62 -16.49
N ASP A 172 -10.74 -6.79 -16.03
CA ASP A 172 -11.35 -7.87 -16.82
C ASP A 172 -12.85 -7.90 -16.54
N TRP A 173 -13.67 -7.48 -17.51
CA TRP A 173 -15.10 -7.71 -17.49
C TRP A 173 -15.44 -8.98 -18.27
N PHE A 174 -15.77 -10.04 -17.54
CA PHE A 174 -16.32 -11.31 -18.02
C PHE A 174 -15.55 -11.95 -19.18
N GLY A 175 -14.22 -11.92 -19.13
CA GLY A 175 -13.33 -12.52 -20.11
C GLY A 175 -13.21 -14.05 -20.01
N PRO A 176 -13.14 -14.76 -21.15
CA PRO A 176 -12.57 -16.10 -21.18
C PRO A 176 -11.12 -16.08 -20.68
N SER A 177 -10.76 -17.00 -19.79
CA SER A 177 -9.41 -17.05 -19.18
C SER A 177 -8.65 -18.34 -19.50
N ASP A 178 -9.39 -19.41 -19.79
CA ASP A 178 -8.93 -20.74 -20.15
C ASP A 178 -9.83 -21.26 -21.27
N LEU A 179 -9.26 -21.30 -22.49
CA LEU A 179 -9.98 -21.75 -23.67
C LEU A 179 -10.31 -23.24 -23.59
N MET A 180 -9.51 -24.09 -22.94
CA MET A 180 -9.77 -25.53 -22.83
C MET A 180 -11.05 -25.84 -22.04
N THR A 181 -11.41 -24.98 -21.09
CA THR A 181 -12.65 -25.10 -20.30
C THR A 181 -13.79 -24.20 -20.79
N MET A 182 -13.60 -23.45 -21.86
CA MET A 182 -14.62 -22.55 -22.43
C MET A 182 -15.56 -23.34 -23.37
N PRO A 183 -16.88 -23.36 -23.14
CA PRO A 183 -17.79 -24.00 -24.08
C PRO A 183 -17.97 -23.18 -25.38
N PRO A 184 -18.26 -23.83 -26.54
CA PRO A 184 -18.32 -25.27 -26.74
C PRO A 184 -16.99 -25.87 -27.23
N ASN A 185 -16.45 -26.84 -26.48
CA ASN A 185 -15.25 -27.60 -26.87
C ASN A 185 -15.52 -29.08 -27.14
N ASN A 186 -16.76 -29.53 -27.01
CA ASN A 186 -17.16 -30.93 -27.11
C ASN A 186 -18.43 -31.06 -27.94
N VAL A 187 -18.46 -32.12 -28.77
CA VAL A 187 -19.69 -32.65 -29.36
C VAL A 187 -20.53 -33.28 -28.24
N GLY A 188 -21.84 -33.04 -28.26
CA GLY A 188 -22.77 -33.52 -27.22
C GLY A 188 -23.62 -32.40 -26.59
N ASN A 189 -24.62 -32.79 -25.79
CA ASN A 189 -25.65 -31.89 -25.23
C ASN A 189 -26.29 -30.98 -26.30
N GLY A 190 -26.62 -31.56 -27.46
CA GLY A 190 -27.25 -30.86 -28.58
C GLY A 190 -26.30 -30.10 -29.52
N ARG A 191 -24.98 -30.21 -29.34
CA ARG A 191 -23.97 -29.58 -30.21
C ARG A 191 -23.31 -30.58 -31.15
N THR A 192 -23.20 -30.21 -32.42
CA THR A 192 -22.58 -30.98 -33.51
C THR A 192 -21.07 -30.72 -33.61
N ALA A 193 -20.38 -31.47 -34.47
CA ALA A 193 -18.97 -31.20 -34.78
C ALA A 193 -18.81 -29.84 -35.51
N GLU A 194 -19.76 -29.51 -36.38
CA GLU A 194 -19.85 -28.23 -37.07
C GLU A 194 -20.01 -27.07 -36.10
N ASP A 195 -20.83 -27.22 -35.04
CA ASP A 195 -20.98 -26.19 -34.00
C ASP A 195 -19.67 -25.92 -33.26
N VAL A 196 -18.89 -26.97 -32.96
CA VAL A 196 -17.59 -26.86 -32.28
C VAL A 196 -16.56 -26.21 -33.22
N ALA A 197 -16.49 -26.65 -34.47
CA ALA A 197 -15.61 -26.06 -35.49
C ALA A 197 -15.97 -24.61 -35.83
N GLY A 198 -17.26 -24.26 -35.76
CA GLY A 198 -17.76 -22.91 -35.99
C GLY A 198 -17.65 -21.97 -34.79
N SER A 199 -17.20 -22.47 -33.63
CA SER A 199 -17.10 -21.71 -32.39
C SER A 199 -16.12 -20.54 -32.50
N ASN A 200 -16.32 -19.49 -31.71
CA ASN A 200 -15.41 -18.34 -31.71
C ASN A 200 -13.98 -18.73 -31.28
N GLY A 201 -13.85 -19.70 -30.37
CA GLY A 201 -12.55 -20.24 -29.95
C GLY A 201 -11.84 -20.99 -31.08
N ALA A 202 -12.58 -21.81 -31.84
CA ALA A 202 -12.01 -22.51 -33.00
C ALA A 202 -11.57 -21.53 -34.10
N LYS A 203 -12.38 -20.51 -34.38
CA LYS A 203 -12.03 -19.44 -35.33
C LYS A 203 -10.80 -18.63 -34.90
N LEU A 204 -10.66 -18.38 -33.60
CA LEU A 204 -9.49 -17.72 -33.04
C LEU A 204 -8.22 -18.54 -33.29
N LEU A 205 -8.26 -19.85 -33.04
CA LEU A 205 -7.09 -20.72 -33.14
C LEU A 205 -6.84 -21.27 -34.56
N GLY A 206 -7.82 -21.17 -35.46
CA GLY A 206 -7.78 -21.78 -36.80
C GLY A 206 -8.03 -23.30 -36.82
N ALA A 207 -8.27 -23.90 -35.66
CA ALA A 207 -8.59 -25.32 -35.46
C ALA A 207 -9.45 -25.46 -34.18
N THR A 208 -10.10 -26.61 -33.96
CA THR A 208 -10.86 -26.77 -32.72
C THR A 208 -9.92 -26.75 -31.52
N VAL A 209 -10.38 -26.17 -30.40
CA VAL A 209 -9.56 -25.96 -29.19
C VAL A 209 -8.86 -27.24 -28.71
N ARG A 210 -9.52 -28.40 -28.87
CA ARG A 210 -8.98 -29.70 -28.44
C ARG A 210 -7.94 -30.29 -29.38
N GLU A 211 -7.91 -29.89 -30.65
CA GLU A 211 -6.90 -30.34 -31.61
C GLU A 211 -5.57 -29.61 -31.42
N VAL A 212 -5.59 -28.40 -30.85
CA VAL A 212 -4.40 -27.54 -30.68
C VAL A 212 -4.24 -27.09 -29.22
N PRO A 213 -4.11 -28.01 -28.25
CA PRO A 213 -4.11 -27.69 -26.82
C PRO A 213 -2.96 -26.76 -26.41
N GLU A 214 -1.79 -26.87 -27.03
CA GLU A 214 -0.65 -25.98 -26.75
C GLU A 214 -0.92 -24.54 -27.23
N LEU A 215 -1.54 -24.38 -28.40
CA LEU A 215 -1.95 -23.06 -28.91
C LEU A 215 -3.08 -22.47 -28.07
N ALA A 216 -4.01 -23.31 -27.61
CA ALA A 216 -5.07 -22.92 -26.69
C ALA A 216 -4.51 -22.45 -25.33
N ALA A 217 -3.49 -23.14 -24.80
CA ALA A 217 -2.78 -22.72 -23.59
C ALA A 217 -2.03 -21.41 -23.79
N ASP A 218 -1.32 -21.25 -24.92
CA ASP A 218 -0.68 -19.97 -25.26
C ASP A 218 -1.70 -18.80 -25.32
N ALA A 219 -2.89 -19.07 -25.86
CA ALA A 219 -4.01 -18.15 -25.91
C ALA A 219 -4.84 -18.09 -24.60
N SER A 220 -4.41 -18.68 -23.49
CA SER A 220 -5.15 -18.68 -22.23
C SER A 220 -4.40 -17.93 -21.15
N ALA A 221 -4.97 -16.82 -20.66
CA ALA A 221 -4.34 -16.00 -19.60
C ALA A 221 -4.01 -16.83 -18.36
N MET A 222 -4.82 -17.85 -18.07
CA MET A 222 -4.61 -18.81 -16.99
C MET A 222 -3.25 -19.49 -17.03
N ASP A 223 -2.74 -19.86 -18.20
CA ASP A 223 -1.49 -20.64 -18.32
C ASP A 223 -0.23 -19.78 -18.13
N HIS A 224 -0.36 -18.45 -18.17
CA HIS A 224 0.75 -17.51 -17.99
C HIS A 224 0.83 -16.88 -16.58
N VAL A 225 -0.10 -17.20 -15.69
CA VAL A 225 -0.12 -16.62 -14.33
C VAL A 225 1.17 -16.97 -13.57
N SER A 226 1.84 -15.92 -13.08
CA SER A 226 3.05 -16.00 -12.25
C SER A 226 3.10 -14.82 -11.27
N GLY A 227 4.08 -14.80 -10.36
CA GLY A 227 4.29 -13.69 -9.42
C GLY A 227 4.63 -12.34 -10.10
N ASN A 228 4.90 -12.35 -11.41
CA ASN A 228 5.13 -11.14 -12.21
C ASN A 228 3.86 -10.60 -12.88
N ALA A 229 2.69 -11.21 -12.65
CA ALA A 229 1.43 -10.75 -13.20
C ALA A 229 1.09 -9.32 -12.71
N ALA A 230 0.42 -8.55 -13.58
CA ALA A 230 -0.13 -7.24 -13.25
C ALA A 230 -1.14 -7.32 -12.08
N ALA A 231 -1.55 -6.18 -11.52
CA ALA A 231 -2.69 -6.15 -10.61
C ALA A 231 -4.00 -6.39 -11.39
N PHE A 232 -4.98 -7.11 -10.82
CA PHE A 232 -6.25 -7.44 -11.48
C PHE A 232 -7.48 -6.97 -10.70
N LEU A 233 -8.47 -6.44 -11.41
CA LEU A 233 -9.87 -6.38 -11.00
C LEU A 233 -10.68 -7.20 -12.01
N ILE A 234 -11.26 -8.29 -11.55
CA ILE A 234 -12.08 -9.18 -12.37
C ILE A 234 -13.55 -8.98 -11.97
N MET A 235 -14.42 -8.75 -12.94
CA MET A 235 -15.86 -8.56 -12.71
C MET A 235 -16.67 -9.46 -13.64
N HIS A 236 -17.65 -10.18 -13.09
CA HIS A 236 -18.40 -11.17 -13.87
C HIS A 236 -19.83 -11.32 -13.35
N GLY A 237 -20.81 -11.43 -14.24
CA GLY A 237 -22.20 -11.66 -13.89
C GLY A 237 -22.45 -13.12 -13.50
N ASP A 238 -23.18 -13.38 -12.43
CA ASP A 238 -23.50 -14.76 -12.02
C ASP A 238 -24.51 -15.45 -12.94
N GLN A 239 -25.22 -14.70 -13.80
CA GLN A 239 -26.19 -15.16 -14.80
C GLN A 239 -25.69 -15.00 -16.24
N ASP A 240 -24.38 -14.98 -16.45
CA ASP A 240 -23.77 -14.87 -17.78
C ASP A 240 -24.04 -16.13 -18.63
N PRO A 241 -24.81 -16.03 -19.74
CA PRO A 241 -25.11 -17.18 -20.60
C PRO A 241 -23.99 -17.48 -21.61
N GLY A 242 -23.04 -16.55 -21.80
CA GLY A 242 -22.01 -16.62 -22.83
C GLY A 242 -20.70 -17.17 -22.28
N VAL A 243 -20.18 -16.56 -21.22
CA VAL A 243 -18.94 -16.98 -20.56
C VAL A 243 -19.29 -17.49 -19.16
N PRO A 244 -18.92 -18.74 -18.81
CA PRO A 244 -19.16 -19.22 -17.46
C PRO A 244 -18.36 -18.41 -16.42
N VAL A 245 -19.02 -17.98 -15.33
CA VAL A 245 -18.38 -17.27 -14.20
C VAL A 245 -17.18 -18.01 -13.61
N SER A 246 -17.13 -19.35 -13.77
CA SER A 246 -16.00 -20.19 -13.35
C SER A 246 -14.68 -19.81 -14.02
N GLN A 247 -14.70 -19.17 -15.20
CA GLN A 247 -13.52 -18.61 -15.86
C GLN A 247 -12.87 -17.55 -14.97
N SER A 248 -13.62 -16.52 -14.58
CA SER A 248 -13.14 -15.45 -13.71
C SER A 248 -12.74 -15.93 -12.31
N ILE A 249 -13.51 -16.85 -11.71
CA ILE A 249 -13.18 -17.43 -10.39
C ILE A 249 -11.84 -18.17 -10.43
N ARG A 250 -11.59 -18.98 -11.47
CA ARG A 250 -10.35 -19.74 -11.61
C ARG A 250 -9.14 -18.83 -11.83
N LEU A 251 -9.28 -17.80 -12.67
CA LEU A 251 -8.23 -16.81 -12.90
C LEU A 251 -7.86 -16.06 -11.62
N HIS A 252 -8.86 -15.54 -10.91
CA HIS A 252 -8.65 -14.86 -9.63
C HIS A 252 -7.89 -15.75 -8.63
N LYS A 253 -8.35 -17.00 -8.43
CA LYS A 253 -7.70 -17.95 -7.53
C LYS A 253 -6.24 -18.19 -7.88
N LYS A 254 -5.93 -18.38 -9.17
CA LYS A 254 -4.55 -18.63 -9.61
C LYS A 254 -3.67 -17.40 -9.41
N LEU A 255 -4.18 -16.20 -9.68
CA LEU A 255 -3.48 -14.93 -9.46
C LEU A 255 -3.13 -14.75 -7.97
N VAL A 256 -4.11 -14.86 -7.07
CA VAL A 256 -3.89 -14.72 -5.63
C VAL A 256 -2.89 -15.76 -5.11
N ALA A 257 -3.02 -17.02 -5.55
CA ALA A 257 -2.09 -18.09 -5.16
C ALA A 257 -0.65 -17.85 -5.63
N SER A 258 -0.45 -17.12 -6.73
CA SER A 258 0.89 -16.74 -7.22
C SER A 258 1.52 -15.56 -6.48
N GLY A 259 0.76 -14.89 -5.60
CA GLY A 259 1.19 -13.68 -4.87
C GLY A 259 0.83 -12.36 -5.57
N ALA A 260 0.22 -12.41 -6.76
CA ALA A 260 -0.25 -11.24 -7.49
C ALA A 260 -1.45 -10.57 -6.78
N LEU A 261 -1.64 -9.27 -7.00
CA LEU A 261 -2.80 -8.54 -6.51
C LEU A 261 -4.00 -8.84 -7.42
N SER A 262 -5.07 -9.39 -6.88
CA SER A 262 -6.30 -9.63 -7.64
C SER A 262 -7.53 -9.42 -6.76
N GLU A 263 -8.54 -8.75 -7.31
CA GLU A 263 -9.90 -8.62 -6.75
C GLU A 263 -10.90 -9.28 -7.70
N LEU A 264 -11.92 -9.92 -7.13
CA LEU A 264 -13.05 -10.49 -7.88
C LEU A 264 -14.35 -9.88 -7.36
N HIS A 265 -15.15 -9.34 -8.27
CA HIS A 265 -16.50 -8.88 -7.98
C HIS A 265 -17.52 -9.61 -8.86
N VAL A 266 -18.33 -10.46 -8.24
CA VAL A 266 -19.45 -11.10 -8.92
C VAL A 266 -20.65 -10.15 -8.87
N VAL A 267 -21.14 -9.75 -10.04
CA VAL A 267 -22.31 -8.86 -10.18
C VAL A 267 -23.56 -9.73 -10.08
N GLU A 268 -24.24 -9.66 -8.94
CA GLU A 268 -25.47 -10.42 -8.69
C GLU A 268 -26.58 -10.04 -9.68
N GLY A 269 -27.21 -11.06 -10.28
CA GLY A 269 -28.17 -10.90 -11.38
C GLY A 269 -27.54 -10.43 -12.70
N GLY A 270 -26.22 -10.21 -12.73
CA GLY A 270 -25.49 -9.76 -13.90
C GLY A 270 -25.47 -10.82 -14.99
N LYS A 271 -25.67 -10.42 -16.24
CA LYS A 271 -25.51 -11.27 -17.43
C LYS A 271 -24.16 -10.97 -18.10
N HIS A 272 -24.05 -11.22 -19.41
CA HIS A 272 -22.87 -10.87 -20.22
C HIS A 272 -22.78 -9.35 -20.49
N GLY A 273 -22.55 -8.56 -19.44
CA GLY A 273 -22.58 -7.10 -19.45
C GLY A 273 -23.95 -6.49 -19.12
N GLY A 274 -24.21 -5.28 -19.64
CA GLY A 274 -25.48 -4.56 -19.45
C GLY A 274 -25.44 -3.48 -18.36
N VAL A 275 -26.63 -3.02 -17.94
CA VAL A 275 -26.78 -1.86 -17.03
C VAL A 275 -26.17 -2.08 -15.64
N LEU A 276 -26.18 -3.33 -15.15
CA LEU A 276 -25.63 -3.66 -13.83
C LEU A 276 -24.11 -3.45 -13.76
N PHE A 277 -23.40 -3.59 -14.89
CA PHE A 277 -21.97 -3.26 -15.00
C PHE A 277 -21.70 -1.76 -15.11
N ARG A 278 -22.73 -0.92 -15.19
CA ARG A 278 -22.59 0.53 -15.40
C ARG A 278 -23.16 1.34 -14.24
N THR A 279 -23.50 0.68 -13.14
CA THR A 279 -23.90 1.35 -11.90
C THR A 279 -22.76 2.19 -11.35
N ASN A 280 -23.09 3.20 -10.55
CA ASN A 280 -22.08 4.01 -9.88
C ASN A 280 -21.17 3.16 -8.99
N GLU A 281 -21.71 2.14 -8.31
CA GLU A 281 -20.91 1.23 -7.49
C GLU A 281 -19.84 0.51 -8.32
N VAL A 282 -20.22 -0.09 -9.45
CA VAL A 282 -19.27 -0.80 -10.34
C VAL A 282 -18.24 0.17 -10.90
N ARG A 283 -18.65 1.36 -11.36
CA ARG A 283 -17.71 2.39 -11.83
C ARG A 283 -16.74 2.82 -10.73
N GLN A 284 -17.21 3.02 -9.50
CA GLN A 284 -16.34 3.36 -8.37
C GLN A 284 -15.34 2.25 -8.04
N ARG A 285 -15.72 0.97 -8.19
CA ARG A 285 -14.76 -0.15 -8.06
C ARG A 285 -13.66 -0.09 -9.12
N VAL A 286 -14.04 0.14 -10.39
CA VAL A 286 -13.08 0.29 -11.50
C VAL A 286 -12.17 1.49 -11.29
N LEU A 287 -12.73 2.63 -10.89
CA LEU A 287 -11.98 3.86 -10.62
C LEU A 287 -10.95 3.65 -9.52
N HIS A 288 -11.39 3.19 -8.34
CA HIS A 288 -10.51 2.95 -7.21
C HIS A 288 -9.41 1.96 -7.55
N PHE A 289 -9.72 0.90 -8.30
CA PHE A 289 -8.71 -0.04 -8.76
C PHE A 289 -7.63 0.62 -9.62
N PHE A 290 -8.01 1.42 -10.63
CA PHE A 290 -7.03 2.09 -11.48
C PHE A 290 -6.28 3.21 -10.75
N GLN A 291 -6.94 3.97 -9.87
CA GLN A 291 -6.26 4.96 -9.03
C GLN A 291 -5.21 4.28 -8.16
N ARG A 292 -5.56 3.17 -7.52
CA ARG A 292 -4.66 2.43 -6.63
C ARG A 292 -3.48 1.79 -7.36
N SER A 293 -3.69 1.35 -8.60
CA SER A 293 -2.68 0.60 -9.36
C SER A 293 -1.86 1.45 -10.33
N LEU A 294 -2.37 2.59 -10.77
CA LEU A 294 -1.73 3.45 -11.78
C LEU A 294 -1.51 4.88 -11.31
N MET A 295 -2.21 5.37 -10.28
CA MET A 295 -1.81 6.63 -9.66
C MET A 295 -0.76 6.34 -8.59
N GLN A 296 0.34 7.09 -8.63
CA GLN A 296 1.41 7.02 -7.64
C GLN A 296 1.00 7.74 -6.34
N ASN A 297 -0.20 7.48 -5.85
CA ASN A 297 -0.71 8.07 -4.61
C ASN A 297 -0.40 7.15 -3.43
N TRP A 298 -0.10 7.75 -2.28
CA TRP A 298 -0.01 7.06 -1.00
C TRP A 298 -1.14 7.57 -0.12
N ASN A 299 -2.38 7.27 -0.52
CA ASN A 299 -3.58 7.97 -0.07
C ASN A 299 -4.03 7.66 1.37
N GLN A 300 -3.25 6.85 2.09
CA GLN A 300 -3.48 6.44 3.48
C GLN A 300 -2.16 5.89 4.06
N GLY A 301 -2.06 5.77 5.38
CA GLY A 301 -0.81 5.37 6.04
C GLY A 301 -0.20 4.05 5.56
N THR A 302 -1.06 3.06 5.31
CA THR A 302 -0.70 1.72 4.80
C THR A 302 -0.44 1.70 3.27
N GLY A 303 -0.40 2.86 2.63
CA GLY A 303 -0.20 3.00 1.19
C GLY A 303 -1.43 2.64 0.36
N PRO A 304 -1.33 2.72 -0.97
CA PRO A 304 -2.49 2.62 -1.86
C PRO A 304 -3.24 1.30 -1.70
N ASN A 305 -2.52 0.20 -1.50
CA ASN A 305 -3.08 -1.14 -1.39
C ASN A 305 -3.48 -1.56 0.02
N ALA A 306 -3.43 -0.64 1.00
CA ALA A 306 -3.70 -0.92 2.40
C ALA A 306 -2.82 -2.01 3.03
N ARG A 307 -1.57 -2.17 2.56
CA ARG A 307 -0.68 -3.31 2.87
C ARG A 307 0.81 -2.95 3.07
N PHE A 308 1.14 -1.67 3.15
CA PHE A 308 2.53 -1.14 3.18
C PHE A 308 3.38 -1.61 2.00
N ARG A 309 2.74 -1.81 0.83
CA ARG A 309 3.40 -2.41 -0.32
C ARG A 309 2.94 -1.84 -1.65
N VAL A 310 3.93 -1.51 -2.47
CA VAL A 310 3.79 -1.25 -3.91
C VAL A 310 4.80 -2.13 -4.63
N LEU A 311 4.31 -3.13 -5.35
CA LEU A 311 5.12 -3.98 -6.23
C LEU A 311 5.19 -3.26 -7.57
N HIS A 312 6.35 -3.22 -8.23
CA HIS A 312 6.59 -2.46 -9.49
C HIS A 312 6.74 -0.94 -9.32
N ALA A 313 7.64 -0.54 -8.44
CA ALA A 313 8.07 0.85 -8.30
C ALA A 313 9.59 0.92 -8.16
N SER A 314 10.19 2.04 -8.58
CA SER A 314 11.60 2.33 -8.33
C SER A 314 11.71 3.43 -7.29
N ALA A 315 12.31 3.12 -6.15
CA ALA A 315 12.49 4.07 -5.06
C ALA A 315 13.98 4.32 -4.79
N PRO A 316 14.34 5.51 -4.26
CA PRO A 316 15.71 5.80 -3.85
C PRO A 316 16.23 4.79 -2.82
N THR A 317 17.38 4.20 -3.10
CA THR A 317 18.01 3.23 -2.18
C THR A 317 19.09 3.87 -1.30
N HIS A 318 19.68 4.98 -1.73
CA HIS A 318 20.79 5.64 -1.05
C HIS A 318 20.50 7.12 -0.83
N TRP A 319 20.66 7.61 0.39
CA TRP A 319 20.57 9.01 0.77
C TRP A 319 21.30 9.27 2.11
N SER A 320 21.47 10.53 2.49
CA SER A 320 21.95 10.92 3.82
C SER A 320 21.47 12.33 4.11
N VAL A 321 20.71 12.49 5.19
CA VAL A 321 20.20 13.81 5.58
C VAL A 321 21.31 14.65 6.20
N VAL A 322 22.23 14.03 6.97
CA VAL A 322 23.40 14.72 7.53
C VAL A 322 24.31 15.28 6.44
N ARG A 323 24.45 14.57 5.30
CA ARG A 323 25.30 15.00 4.18
C ARG A 323 24.55 15.73 3.06
N ASP A 324 23.22 15.90 3.19
CA ASP A 324 22.34 16.46 2.15
C ASP A 324 22.44 15.70 0.80
N GLU A 325 22.59 14.38 0.86
CA GLU A 325 22.68 13.49 -0.30
C GLU A 325 21.31 12.87 -0.62
N GLY A 326 20.82 13.02 -1.85
CA GLY A 326 19.56 12.43 -2.28
C GLY A 326 18.32 13.01 -1.58
N ILE A 327 18.43 14.27 -1.13
CA ILE A 327 17.34 15.02 -0.49
C ILE A 327 16.83 16.06 -1.49
N LYS A 328 15.54 16.00 -1.82
CA LYS A 328 14.90 17.01 -2.69
C LYS A 328 14.59 18.28 -1.92
N TRP A 329 14.03 18.11 -0.74
CA TRP A 329 13.72 19.19 0.19
C TRP A 329 13.49 18.63 1.58
N GLN A 330 13.60 19.49 2.58
CA GLN A 330 13.24 19.20 3.96
C GLN A 330 12.69 20.45 4.64
N VAL A 331 11.77 20.27 5.57
CA VAL A 331 11.10 21.36 6.31
C VAL A 331 11.18 21.06 7.80
N THR A 332 11.57 22.06 8.60
CA THR A 332 11.49 21.97 10.06
C THR A 332 10.05 22.11 10.53
N LEU A 333 9.60 21.20 11.38
CA LEU A 333 8.26 21.17 11.93
C LEU A 333 8.24 21.86 13.31
N PRO A 334 7.26 22.74 13.58
CA PRO A 334 7.20 23.49 14.84
C PRO A 334 6.71 22.64 16.02
N GLY A 335 6.18 21.44 15.74
CA GLY A 335 5.69 20.50 16.75
C GLY A 335 5.91 19.08 16.26
N THR A 336 5.88 18.15 17.22
CA THR A 336 6.21 16.74 16.97
C THR A 336 5.12 16.01 16.17
N GLY A 337 5.46 14.95 15.45
CA GLY A 337 4.46 14.15 14.74
C GLY A 337 4.87 12.70 14.52
N GLN A 338 3.88 11.81 14.42
CA GLN A 338 4.07 10.38 14.20
C GLN A 338 3.25 9.81 13.02
N SER A 339 2.40 10.62 12.38
CA SER A 339 1.61 10.17 11.23
C SER A 339 2.51 9.83 10.03
N THR A 340 2.27 8.68 9.40
CA THR A 340 2.76 8.44 8.04
C THR A 340 2.26 9.53 7.11
N VAL A 341 3.14 10.06 6.26
CA VAL A 341 2.78 11.07 5.25
C VAL A 341 1.88 10.42 4.21
N VAL A 342 0.78 11.10 3.90
CA VAL A 342 -0.17 10.70 2.87
C VAL A 342 0.01 11.59 1.67
N HIS A 343 -0.05 11.00 0.47
CA HIS A 343 0.18 11.71 -0.78
C HIS A 343 -1.00 11.55 -1.74
N TRP A 344 -1.45 12.66 -2.31
CA TRP A 344 -2.41 12.69 -3.40
C TRP A 344 -2.11 13.80 -4.41
N GLY A 345 -1.80 13.43 -5.66
CA GLY A 345 -1.48 14.40 -6.70
C GLY A 345 -0.21 15.19 -6.35
N GLU A 346 -0.31 16.51 -6.23
CA GLU A 346 0.81 17.36 -5.81
C GLU A 346 0.75 17.76 -4.33
N ARG A 347 -0.11 17.09 -3.55
CA ARG A 347 -0.34 17.43 -2.15
C ARG A 347 0.08 16.28 -1.25
N ILE A 348 0.68 16.65 -0.12
CA ILE A 348 0.93 15.76 1.00
C ILE A 348 0.17 16.20 2.24
N PHE A 349 -0.25 15.23 3.04
CA PHE A 349 -1.04 15.40 4.24
C PHE A 349 -0.40 14.64 5.41
N PHE A 350 -0.31 15.29 6.55
CA PHE A 350 0.25 14.72 7.78
C PHE A 350 -0.22 15.56 8.98
N THR A 351 0.11 15.12 10.19
CA THR A 351 -0.29 15.81 11.42
C THR A 351 0.88 16.02 12.35
N THR A 352 0.93 17.18 12.99
CA THR A 352 1.83 17.45 14.11
C THR A 352 1.02 17.78 15.37
N MET A 353 1.64 17.69 16.53
CA MET A 353 1.14 18.25 17.77
C MET A 353 1.17 19.77 17.64
N LYS A 354 0.25 20.43 18.33
CA LYS A 354 0.38 21.87 18.55
C LYS A 354 1.65 22.14 19.36
N PRO A 355 2.49 23.13 18.97
CA PRO A 355 3.77 23.37 19.64
C PRO A 355 3.61 23.65 21.14
N VAL A 356 4.50 23.05 21.94
CA VAL A 356 4.61 23.33 23.38
C VAL A 356 5.61 24.47 23.63
N GLN A 357 5.44 25.19 24.74
CA GLN A 357 6.28 26.35 25.09
C GLN A 357 7.40 26.01 26.10
N ARG A 358 7.41 24.79 26.62
CA ARG A 358 8.34 24.25 27.62
C ARG A 358 8.32 22.73 27.56
N ASP A 359 9.26 22.09 28.25
CA ASP A 359 9.26 20.63 28.48
C ASP A 359 7.86 20.13 28.87
N SER A 360 7.39 19.09 28.18
CA SER A 360 6.07 18.50 28.39
C SER A 360 6.08 17.00 28.12
N THR A 361 5.26 16.27 28.86
CA THR A 361 5.04 14.83 28.67
C THR A 361 3.63 14.51 28.16
N ILE A 362 2.77 15.53 28.08
CA ILE A 362 1.39 15.46 27.59
C ILE A 362 1.16 16.51 26.51
N GLY A 363 0.23 16.22 25.61
CA GLY A 363 -0.25 17.15 24.61
C GLY A 363 -1.70 16.84 24.24
N SER A 364 -2.32 17.75 23.50
CA SER A 364 -3.76 17.71 23.23
C SER A 364 -4.03 17.90 21.74
N ASP A 365 -4.15 19.15 21.30
CA ASP A 365 -4.53 19.49 19.94
C ASP A 365 -3.46 19.08 18.94
N ILE A 366 -3.92 18.67 17.76
CA ILE A 366 -3.06 18.44 16.61
C ILE A 366 -3.31 19.52 15.55
N VAL A 367 -2.35 19.65 14.65
CA VAL A 367 -2.43 20.48 13.45
C VAL A 367 -2.45 19.53 12.26
N ALA A 368 -3.51 19.58 11.47
CA ALA A 368 -3.60 18.97 10.15
C ALA A 368 -2.86 19.84 9.14
N TRP A 369 -1.94 19.25 8.39
CA TRP A 369 -1.14 19.91 7.38
C TRP A 369 -1.53 19.47 5.98
N CYS A 370 -1.54 20.43 5.06
CA CYS A 370 -1.42 20.19 3.63
C CYS A 370 -0.23 21.00 3.10
N CYS A 371 0.70 20.30 2.47
CA CYS A 371 1.85 20.90 1.82
C CYS A 371 1.90 20.47 0.35
N ASP A 372 2.56 21.29 -0.45
CA ASP A 372 2.99 20.92 -1.79
C ASP A 372 4.04 19.81 -1.71
N ALA A 373 3.82 18.72 -2.45
CA ALA A 373 4.64 17.52 -2.42
C ALA A 373 6.03 17.72 -3.04
N ASN A 374 6.18 18.70 -3.93
CA ASN A 374 7.40 18.93 -4.70
C ASN A 374 8.34 19.91 -4.02
N THR A 375 7.83 20.77 -3.14
CA THR A 375 8.58 21.85 -2.50
C THR A 375 8.51 21.83 -0.97
N GLY A 376 7.57 21.08 -0.40
CA GLY A 376 7.28 21.09 1.04
C GLY A 376 6.57 22.36 1.52
N LYS A 377 6.26 23.30 0.62
CA LYS A 377 5.59 24.56 0.96
C LYS A 377 4.21 24.29 1.54
N THR A 378 3.91 24.90 2.68
CA THR A 378 2.58 24.81 3.29
C THR A 378 1.53 25.47 2.40
N LEU A 379 0.50 24.71 2.05
CA LEU A 379 -0.69 25.20 1.35
C LEU A 379 -1.74 25.66 2.36
N TRP A 380 -2.01 24.84 3.37
CA TRP A 380 -2.86 25.22 4.50
C TRP A 380 -2.58 24.38 5.75
N LYS A 381 -3.06 24.89 6.89
CA LYS A 381 -3.06 24.19 8.20
C LYS A 381 -4.41 24.36 8.88
N ARG A 382 -4.84 23.35 9.64
CA ARG A 382 -6.06 23.39 10.46
C ARG A 382 -5.82 22.76 11.81
N ASP A 383 -6.24 23.42 12.87
CA ASP A 383 -6.25 22.83 14.20
C ASP A 383 -7.37 21.79 14.27
N VAL A 384 -7.08 20.62 14.84
CA VAL A 384 -8.05 19.57 15.15
C VAL A 384 -8.01 19.34 16.65
N ALA A 385 -9.03 19.87 17.33
CA ALA A 385 -9.09 19.92 18.78
C ALA A 385 -9.06 18.53 19.43
N ALA A 386 -8.46 18.44 20.61
CA ALA A 386 -8.59 17.29 21.49
C ALA A 386 -9.83 17.40 22.37
N THR A 387 -10.31 16.26 22.87
CA THR A 387 -11.22 16.22 24.02
C THR A 387 -10.52 15.81 25.30
N HIS A 388 -9.41 15.06 25.19
CA HIS A 388 -8.60 14.63 26.32
C HIS A 388 -7.09 14.79 26.03
N PRO A 389 -6.25 15.17 27.02
CA PRO A 389 -4.81 15.12 26.84
C PRO A 389 -4.33 13.67 26.73
N LEU A 390 -3.32 13.43 25.89
CA LEU A 390 -2.62 12.15 25.80
C LEU A 390 -1.12 12.37 25.95
N ARG A 391 -0.37 11.28 26.12
CA ARG A 391 1.09 11.34 26.16
C ARG A 391 1.65 11.95 24.87
N LEU A 392 2.48 12.97 25.02
CA LEU A 392 3.20 13.61 23.92
C LEU A 392 4.35 12.69 23.47
N SER A 393 4.42 12.44 22.16
CA SER A 393 5.50 11.68 21.53
C SER A 393 5.83 10.35 22.23
N GLY A 394 4.78 9.66 22.68
CA GLY A 394 4.91 8.46 23.50
C GLY A 394 5.62 7.31 22.79
N CYS A 395 6.25 6.42 23.58
CA CYS A 395 6.97 5.22 23.13
C CYS A 395 6.20 4.28 22.19
N PHE A 396 4.88 4.41 22.07
CA PHE A 396 4.04 3.59 21.19
C PHE A 396 3.22 4.42 20.20
N SER A 397 2.73 5.57 20.61
CA SER A 397 1.96 6.51 19.79
C SER A 397 1.73 7.80 20.58
N ASP A 398 1.17 8.80 19.90
CA ASP A 398 0.54 9.98 20.49
C ASP A 398 -0.72 10.35 19.68
N SER A 399 -1.27 11.54 19.92
CA SER A 399 -2.47 12.08 19.28
C SER A 399 -2.36 12.23 17.76
N THR A 400 -1.14 12.34 17.21
CA THR A 400 -0.86 12.52 15.77
C THR A 400 -0.57 11.21 15.04
N ALA A 401 -0.38 10.11 15.77
CA ALA A 401 0.10 8.87 15.18
C ALA A 401 -0.86 8.27 14.13
N PRO A 402 -2.21 8.36 14.27
CA PRO A 402 -3.12 7.94 13.22
C PRO A 402 -2.95 8.81 11.96
N PRO A 403 -2.52 8.24 10.82
CA PRO A 403 -2.37 9.00 9.60
C PRO A 403 -3.71 9.41 9.01
N PRO A 404 -3.75 10.51 8.22
CA PRO A 404 -4.95 10.87 7.48
C PRO A 404 -5.30 9.82 6.41
N VAL A 405 -6.47 9.95 5.80
CA VAL A 405 -6.86 9.19 4.59
C VAL A 405 -7.51 10.12 3.59
N THR A 406 -7.35 9.84 2.30
CA THR A 406 -7.96 10.64 1.22
C THR A 406 -8.39 9.79 0.03
N ASP A 407 -9.48 10.21 -0.62
CA ASP A 407 -9.95 9.73 -1.92
C ASP A 407 -9.60 10.69 -3.07
N GLY A 408 -8.88 11.79 -2.77
CA GLY A 408 -8.59 12.84 -3.74
C GLY A 408 -9.63 13.94 -3.89
N ARG A 409 -10.72 13.85 -3.15
CA ARG A 409 -11.71 14.92 -3.03
C ARG A 409 -11.77 15.41 -1.59
N LEU A 410 -11.74 14.47 -0.66
CA LEU A 410 -11.80 14.67 0.78
C LEU A 410 -10.54 14.11 1.43
N VAL A 411 -10.14 14.73 2.54
CA VAL A 411 -9.09 14.24 3.42
C VAL A 411 -9.61 14.22 4.85
N CYS A 412 -9.49 13.07 5.51
CA CYS A 412 -9.96 12.85 6.87
C CYS A 412 -8.77 12.69 7.81
N PHE A 413 -8.73 13.51 8.86
CA PHE A 413 -7.70 13.55 9.89
C PHE A 413 -8.22 13.01 11.21
N PHE A 414 -7.33 12.39 11.96
CA PHE A 414 -7.65 11.68 13.19
C PHE A 414 -6.80 12.21 14.33
N ASN A 415 -7.42 12.93 15.25
CA ASN A 415 -6.83 13.23 16.54
C ASN A 415 -7.18 12.11 17.53
N ALA A 416 -6.19 11.29 17.90
CA ALA A 416 -6.39 10.19 18.86
C ALA A 416 -6.89 10.68 20.23
N SER A 417 -6.70 11.97 20.54
CA SER A 417 -7.24 12.64 21.71
C SER A 417 -8.74 12.99 21.63
N GLY A 418 -9.44 12.67 20.54
CA GLY A 418 -10.91 12.64 20.53
C GLY A 418 -11.64 13.35 19.40
N THR A 419 -10.99 13.75 18.31
CA THR A 419 -11.70 14.36 17.18
C THR A 419 -11.28 13.73 15.86
N VAL A 420 -12.27 13.42 15.02
CA VAL A 420 -12.07 13.09 13.61
C VAL A 420 -12.66 14.22 12.78
N ALA A 421 -11.89 14.79 11.86
CA ALA A 421 -12.30 15.93 11.05
C ALA A 421 -11.98 15.72 9.58
N CYS A 422 -12.94 16.00 8.71
CA CYS A 422 -12.80 15.85 7.27
C CYS A 422 -12.91 17.19 6.56
N PHE A 423 -11.98 17.41 5.63
CA PHE A 423 -11.85 18.61 4.84
C PHE A 423 -11.88 18.24 3.35
N ASP A 424 -12.23 19.21 2.49
CA ASP A 424 -11.84 19.09 1.09
C ASP A 424 -10.33 19.37 0.92
N LEU A 425 -9.82 19.18 -0.30
CA LEU A 425 -8.39 19.37 -0.57
C LEU A 425 -7.89 20.80 -0.33
N ASP A 426 -8.78 21.81 -0.34
CA ASP A 426 -8.45 23.21 -0.07
C ASP A 426 -8.57 23.58 1.42
N GLY A 427 -8.85 22.59 2.27
CA GLY A 427 -8.85 22.73 3.71
C GLY A 427 -10.13 23.37 4.26
N LYS A 428 -11.24 23.33 3.51
CA LYS A 428 -12.56 23.70 4.02
C LYS A 428 -13.18 22.49 4.71
N LEU A 429 -13.61 22.70 5.97
CA LEU A 429 -14.25 21.68 6.78
C LEU A 429 -15.56 21.22 6.13
N GLN A 430 -15.73 19.91 6.00
CA GLN A 430 -16.96 19.28 5.53
C GLN A 430 -17.77 18.75 6.71
N TRP A 431 -17.10 18.04 7.62
CA TRP A 431 -17.70 17.53 8.86
C TRP A 431 -16.62 17.28 9.92
N SER A 432 -17.03 17.23 11.19
CA SER A 432 -16.20 16.82 12.32
C SER A 432 -17.02 16.03 13.33
N ARG A 433 -16.39 15.08 14.01
CA ARG A 433 -17.01 14.27 15.06
C ARG A 433 -16.09 14.17 16.26
N GLU A 434 -16.68 14.26 17.44
CA GLU A 434 -16.02 13.83 18.67
C GLU A 434 -15.97 12.31 18.70
N LEU A 435 -14.78 11.76 18.48
CA LEU A 435 -14.55 10.33 18.37
C LEU A 435 -13.08 10.01 18.67
N MET A 436 -12.84 9.17 19.67
CA MET A 436 -11.50 8.70 19.99
C MET A 436 -11.10 7.51 19.11
N THR A 437 -9.86 7.57 18.63
CA THR A 437 -9.19 6.47 17.93
C THR A 437 -7.97 6.01 18.73
N VAL A 438 -7.55 4.78 18.52
CA VAL A 438 -6.28 4.29 19.05
C VAL A 438 -5.13 4.99 18.33
N GLY A 439 -4.18 5.57 19.06
CA GLY A 439 -3.02 6.26 18.46
C GLY A 439 -2.17 5.37 17.54
N ARG A 440 -2.16 4.05 17.78
CA ARG A 440 -1.50 3.06 16.91
C ARG A 440 -2.33 2.60 15.70
N SER A 441 -3.53 3.14 15.50
CA SER A 441 -4.39 2.77 14.40
C SER A 441 -3.79 3.22 13.06
N GLN A 442 -4.06 2.45 12.01
CA GLN A 442 -3.81 2.85 10.62
C GLN A 442 -5.17 2.89 9.93
N PRO A 443 -5.86 4.05 9.92
CA PRO A 443 -7.13 4.19 9.22
C PRO A 443 -6.98 3.75 7.76
N THR A 444 -7.95 2.98 7.29
CA THR A 444 -7.95 2.36 5.96
C THR A 444 -9.18 2.83 5.21
N LEU A 445 -8.98 3.40 4.02
CA LEU A 445 -10.06 3.78 3.13
C LEU A 445 -10.36 2.65 2.16
N ILE A 446 -11.63 2.24 2.09
CA ILE A 446 -12.14 1.28 1.12
C ILE A 446 -13.48 1.76 0.60
N ARG A 447 -13.57 2.03 -0.71
CA ARG A 447 -14.84 2.34 -1.39
C ARG A 447 -15.66 3.46 -0.70
N GLY A 448 -14.98 4.54 -0.29
CA GLY A 448 -15.61 5.66 0.42
C GLY A 448 -15.91 5.43 1.90
N VAL A 449 -15.52 4.27 2.46
CA VAL A 449 -15.66 3.93 3.87
C VAL A 449 -14.30 3.95 4.55
N VAL A 450 -14.18 4.66 5.67
CA VAL A 450 -12.97 4.69 6.48
C VAL A 450 -13.11 3.76 7.67
N ILE A 451 -12.22 2.78 7.76
CA ILE A 451 -12.17 1.80 8.83
C ILE A 451 -10.97 2.10 9.73
N PHE A 452 -11.17 2.20 11.03
CA PHE A 452 -10.13 2.44 12.02
C PHE A 452 -10.47 1.77 13.35
N ILE A 453 -9.53 1.79 14.30
CA ILE A 453 -9.74 1.23 15.63
C ILE A 453 -10.28 2.33 16.54
N LYS A 454 -11.57 2.24 16.91
CA LYS A 454 -12.21 3.14 17.86
C LYS A 454 -11.79 2.81 19.29
N GLN A 455 -11.46 3.85 20.04
CA GLN A 455 -11.15 3.78 21.46
C GLN A 455 -12.39 4.21 22.25
N SER A 456 -12.93 3.30 23.09
CA SER A 456 -14.25 3.49 23.73
C SER A 456 -14.19 3.96 25.18
N TYR A 457 -13.04 3.81 25.85
CA TYR A 457 -12.82 4.23 27.23
C TYR A 457 -11.76 5.33 27.30
N MET A 458 -11.91 6.23 28.27
CA MET A 458 -11.18 7.51 28.37
C MET A 458 -9.86 7.37 29.14
N PRO A 459 -8.84 8.20 28.84
CA PRO A 459 -7.62 8.23 29.62
C PRO A 459 -7.83 8.94 30.98
N ASP A 460 -6.92 8.71 31.92
CA ASP A 460 -6.78 9.50 33.14
C ASP A 460 -6.17 10.90 32.87
N GLU A 461 -6.03 11.71 33.92
CA GLU A 461 -5.47 13.07 33.84
C GLU A 461 -4.02 13.12 33.31
N ASP A 462 -3.27 12.03 33.42
CA ASP A 462 -1.90 11.87 32.89
C ASP A 462 -1.89 11.37 31.43
N GLY A 463 -3.06 11.21 30.80
CA GLY A 463 -3.19 10.66 29.46
C GLY A 463 -2.92 9.15 29.39
N LYS A 464 -3.09 8.42 30.49
CA LYS A 464 -2.91 6.95 30.56
C LYS A 464 -4.25 6.25 30.52
N PHE A 465 -4.29 5.15 29.79
CA PHE A 465 -5.43 4.24 29.80
C PHE A 465 -5.26 3.22 30.93
N THR A 466 -6.23 3.16 31.87
CA THR A 466 -6.16 2.26 33.03
C THR A 466 -6.52 0.82 32.64
N HIS A 467 -6.26 -0.10 33.58
CA HIS A 467 -6.44 -1.53 33.37
C HIS A 467 -7.83 -2.06 33.78
N ASP A 468 -8.81 -1.17 33.97
CA ASP A 468 -10.02 -1.49 34.74
C ASP A 468 -11.21 -1.91 33.87
N HIS A 469 -11.11 -1.79 32.54
CA HIS A 469 -12.20 -2.12 31.59
C HIS A 469 -12.23 -3.61 31.20
N GLY A 470 -11.64 -4.44 32.05
CA GLY A 470 -11.58 -5.89 31.94
C GLY A 470 -12.97 -6.51 31.69
N ASP A 471 -13.89 -6.28 32.59
CA ASP A 471 -15.17 -6.96 32.55
C ASP A 471 -16.27 -6.08 31.94
N ALA A 472 -15.88 -5.03 31.20
CA ALA A 472 -16.80 -4.18 30.44
C ALA A 472 -17.48 -4.98 29.32
N PRO A 473 -18.72 -4.63 28.94
CA PRO A 473 -19.41 -5.26 27.82
C PRO A 473 -18.69 -4.99 26.48
N VAL A 474 -18.89 -5.85 25.49
CA VAL A 474 -18.11 -5.86 24.24
C VAL A 474 -18.20 -4.55 23.47
N GLU A 475 -19.33 -3.85 23.56
CA GLU A 475 -19.61 -2.55 22.94
C GLU A 475 -18.74 -1.42 23.52
N GLN A 476 -18.19 -1.62 24.72
CA GLN A 476 -17.25 -0.71 25.37
C GLN A 476 -15.79 -1.10 25.16
N TRP A 477 -15.52 -2.21 24.46
CA TRP A 477 -14.16 -2.57 24.06
C TRP A 477 -13.70 -1.68 22.92
N THR A 478 -12.39 -1.67 22.71
CA THR A 478 -11.79 -1.18 21.48
C THR A 478 -12.30 -2.03 20.32
N GLN A 479 -12.81 -1.43 19.24
CA GLN A 479 -13.44 -2.13 18.12
C GLN A 479 -12.98 -1.53 16.79
N LEU A 480 -13.12 -2.28 15.68
CA LEU A 480 -13.10 -1.62 14.38
C LEU A 480 -14.40 -0.86 14.20
N GLN A 481 -14.27 0.37 13.75
CA GLN A 481 -15.37 1.26 13.39
C GLN A 481 -15.20 1.64 11.92
N ALA A 482 -16.28 1.51 11.16
CA ALA A 482 -16.39 2.03 9.82
C ALA A 482 -17.29 3.27 9.80
N ILE A 483 -16.84 4.31 9.12
CA ILE A 483 -17.61 5.53 8.87
C ILE A 483 -17.61 5.86 7.38
N ASP A 484 -18.65 6.53 6.91
CA ASP A 484 -18.68 7.12 5.57
C ASP A 484 -17.70 8.30 5.49
N LEU A 485 -16.81 8.32 4.49
CA LEU A 485 -15.85 9.42 4.32
C LEU A 485 -16.56 10.74 4.03
N GLN A 486 -17.68 10.71 3.31
CA GLN A 486 -18.37 11.91 2.85
C GLN A 486 -19.26 12.52 3.93
N THR A 487 -19.98 11.69 4.69
CA THR A 487 -20.94 12.18 5.70
C THR A 487 -20.39 12.10 7.13
N GLY A 488 -19.37 11.29 7.37
CA GLY A 488 -18.86 10.98 8.70
C GLY A 488 -19.76 10.02 9.49
N GLU A 489 -20.87 9.56 8.94
CA GLU A 489 -21.84 8.69 9.63
C GLU A 489 -21.31 7.26 9.82
N ASP A 490 -21.72 6.61 10.90
CA ASP A 490 -21.35 5.22 11.18
C ASP A 490 -21.96 4.27 10.12
N LYS A 491 -21.14 3.37 9.58
CA LYS A 491 -21.59 2.28 8.70
C LYS A 491 -21.76 0.98 9.46
N TRP A 492 -20.76 0.61 10.25
CA TRP A 492 -20.77 -0.57 11.10
C TRP A 492 -19.66 -0.48 12.15
N ALA A 493 -19.80 -1.27 13.21
CA ALA A 493 -18.74 -1.57 14.17
C ALA A 493 -18.62 -3.09 14.31
N THR A 494 -17.43 -3.60 14.62
CA THR A 494 -17.24 -5.04 14.79
C THR A 494 -18.00 -5.56 16.00
N SER A 495 -18.57 -6.76 15.89
CA SER A 495 -19.19 -7.46 17.03
C SER A 495 -18.18 -8.07 18.00
N CYS A 496 -16.89 -8.00 17.68
CA CYS A 496 -15.81 -8.34 18.60
C CYS A 496 -14.88 -7.15 18.82
N GLY A 497 -14.12 -7.21 19.93
CA GLY A 497 -13.07 -6.23 20.16
C GLY A 497 -11.85 -6.46 19.26
N ALA A 498 -11.02 -5.43 19.15
CA ALA A 498 -9.78 -5.40 18.41
C ALA A 498 -8.66 -4.82 19.29
N ASN A 499 -7.55 -5.56 19.39
CA ASN A 499 -6.44 -5.13 20.21
C ASN A 499 -5.77 -3.87 19.64
N MET A 500 -5.57 -2.85 20.49
CA MET A 500 -4.92 -1.58 20.14
C MET A 500 -3.47 -1.71 19.62
N GLY A 501 -2.81 -2.84 19.87
CA GLY A 501 -1.45 -3.13 19.45
C GLY A 501 -1.34 -3.82 18.11
N CYS A 502 -2.45 -4.15 17.45
CA CYS A 502 -2.44 -4.68 16.09
C CYS A 502 -2.67 -3.59 15.05
N VAL A 503 -2.20 -3.82 13.83
CA VAL A 503 -2.57 -3.01 12.67
C VAL A 503 -3.36 -3.91 11.71
N PRO A 504 -4.70 -3.80 11.69
CA PRO A 504 -5.54 -4.51 10.75
C PRO A 504 -5.24 -4.04 9.33
N LEU A 505 -4.94 -4.98 8.42
CA LEU A 505 -4.79 -4.71 7.00
C LEU A 505 -6.03 -5.16 6.24
N LEU A 506 -6.35 -4.44 5.17
CA LEU A 506 -7.33 -4.90 4.20
C LEU A 506 -6.71 -5.96 3.28
N MET A 507 -7.31 -7.15 3.30
CA MET A 507 -6.88 -8.31 2.54
C MET A 507 -8.06 -8.89 1.77
N SER A 508 -7.80 -9.76 0.80
CA SER A 508 -8.86 -10.41 0.03
C SER A 508 -8.60 -11.91 0.00
N ARG A 509 -9.62 -12.70 0.34
CA ARG A 509 -9.62 -14.15 0.20
C ARG A 509 -9.68 -14.56 -1.27
N THR A 510 -9.36 -15.81 -1.58
CA THR A 510 -9.39 -16.32 -2.96
C THR A 510 -10.79 -16.48 -3.56
N ASP A 511 -11.85 -16.25 -2.76
CA ASP A 511 -13.23 -16.12 -3.23
C ASP A 511 -13.67 -14.67 -3.51
N GLY A 512 -12.74 -13.71 -3.41
CA GLY A 512 -13.00 -12.29 -3.65
C GLY A 512 -13.52 -11.53 -2.44
N ARG A 513 -13.71 -12.19 -1.28
CA ARG A 513 -14.17 -11.50 -0.06
C ARG A 513 -13.07 -10.65 0.55
N ASP A 514 -13.37 -9.38 0.75
CA ASP A 514 -12.52 -8.45 1.50
C ASP A 514 -12.63 -8.72 3.00
N VAL A 515 -11.49 -8.93 3.65
CA VAL A 515 -11.40 -9.28 5.07
C VAL A 515 -10.32 -8.48 5.78
N MET A 516 -10.48 -8.35 7.08
CA MET A 516 -9.44 -7.87 7.99
C MET A 516 -9.23 -8.91 9.08
N VAL A 517 -8.03 -8.95 9.67
CA VAL A 517 -7.76 -9.80 10.84
C VAL A 517 -7.36 -8.90 12.00
N VAL A 518 -8.00 -9.13 13.14
CA VAL A 518 -7.76 -8.38 14.37
C VAL A 518 -7.24 -9.29 15.47
N GLY A 519 -6.40 -8.68 16.30
CA GLY A 519 -5.99 -9.24 17.57
C GLY A 519 -7.05 -9.24 18.62
N ARG A 520 -7.01 -10.23 19.51
CA ARG A 520 -7.84 -10.27 20.73
C ARG A 520 -6.98 -10.52 21.96
N GLY A 521 -7.21 -9.72 23.00
CA GLY A 521 -6.48 -9.79 24.26
C GLY A 521 -5.17 -9.02 24.21
N GLY A 522 -4.66 -8.66 25.39
CA GLY A 522 -3.40 -7.94 25.53
C GLY A 522 -3.19 -7.41 26.94
N GLY A 523 -1.99 -6.89 27.21
CA GLY A 523 -1.62 -6.39 28.54
C GLY A 523 -2.03 -4.94 28.82
N HIS A 524 -3.15 -4.47 28.26
CA HIS A 524 -3.67 -3.08 28.33
C HIS A 524 -5.15 -2.96 28.77
N SER A 525 -5.76 -4.06 29.24
CA SER A 525 -7.15 -4.20 29.74
C SER A 525 -8.23 -3.36 29.05
N PRO A 526 -8.50 -3.70 27.81
CA PRO A 526 -9.77 -4.36 27.48
C PRO A 526 -9.44 -5.83 27.16
N PRO A 527 -10.14 -6.82 27.70
CA PRO A 527 -9.78 -8.20 27.50
C PRO A 527 -10.72 -8.74 26.45
N GLU A 528 -10.37 -8.51 25.19
CA GLU A 528 -11.11 -9.16 24.12
C GLU A 528 -10.97 -10.68 24.31
N LYS A 529 -11.98 -11.29 24.92
CA LYS A 529 -12.03 -12.71 25.28
C LYS A 529 -12.85 -13.46 24.21
N PRO A 530 -12.47 -14.69 23.84
CA PRO A 530 -11.20 -15.33 24.19
C PRO A 530 -10.01 -14.60 23.56
N THR A 531 -8.85 -14.63 24.23
CA THR A 531 -7.60 -14.10 23.66
C THR A 531 -7.24 -14.88 22.40
N GLY A 532 -6.70 -14.22 21.39
CA GLY A 532 -6.40 -14.86 20.11
C GLY A 532 -6.54 -13.94 18.93
N VAL A 533 -7.09 -14.45 17.83
CA VAL A 533 -7.27 -13.69 16.58
C VAL A 533 -8.67 -13.91 16.00
N SER A 534 -9.23 -12.89 15.37
CA SER A 534 -10.51 -12.97 14.67
C SER A 534 -10.37 -12.45 13.25
N MET A 535 -11.06 -13.11 12.32
CA MET A 535 -11.24 -12.58 10.97
C MET A 535 -12.59 -11.86 10.88
N ILE A 536 -12.56 -10.71 10.24
CA ILE A 536 -13.66 -9.77 10.09
C ILE A 536 -13.99 -9.63 8.61
N ASP A 537 -15.27 -9.65 8.28
CA ASP A 537 -15.75 -9.25 6.95
C ASP A 537 -15.68 -7.72 6.82
N ALA A 538 -14.93 -7.21 5.85
CA ALA A 538 -14.74 -5.77 5.70
C ALA A 538 -15.99 -5.05 5.17
N ALA A 539 -16.99 -5.79 4.66
CA ALA A 539 -18.21 -5.19 4.16
C ALA A 539 -19.16 -4.72 5.27
N ASP A 540 -19.25 -5.49 6.36
CA ASP A 540 -20.26 -5.27 7.42
C ASP A 540 -19.74 -5.42 8.86
N GLY A 541 -18.43 -5.66 9.03
CA GLY A 541 -17.81 -5.78 10.35
C GLY A 541 -18.12 -7.10 11.07
N LYS A 542 -18.79 -8.07 10.44
CA LYS A 542 -19.09 -9.34 11.10
C LYS A 542 -17.83 -10.15 11.35
N THR A 543 -17.72 -10.71 12.55
CA THR A 543 -16.71 -11.73 12.86
C THR A 543 -17.03 -13.03 12.13
N LEU A 544 -16.18 -13.44 11.20
CA LEU A 544 -16.31 -14.69 10.45
C LEU A 544 -15.92 -15.91 11.31
N TRP A 545 -14.84 -15.78 12.07
CA TRP A 545 -14.40 -16.79 13.02
C TRP A 545 -13.47 -16.18 14.08
N THR A 546 -13.25 -16.93 15.16
CA THR A 546 -12.28 -16.60 16.21
C THR A 546 -11.42 -17.83 16.49
N LEU A 547 -10.10 -17.65 16.47
CA LEU A 547 -9.11 -18.65 16.91
C LEU A 547 -8.61 -18.25 18.30
N PRO A 548 -8.97 -18.98 19.36
CA PRO A 548 -8.42 -18.76 20.69
C PRO A 548 -6.94 -19.14 20.76
N LEU A 549 -6.09 -18.23 21.25
CA LEU A 549 -4.69 -18.45 21.57
C LEU A 549 -4.45 -18.01 23.04
N PRO A 550 -4.19 -18.94 23.97
CA PRO A 550 -4.00 -18.61 25.38
C PRO A 550 -2.78 -17.71 25.62
N LYS A 551 -2.95 -16.65 26.42
CA LYS A 551 -1.87 -15.67 26.75
C LYS A 551 -1.28 -14.96 25.53
N PHE A 552 -1.99 -15.00 24.41
CA PHE A 552 -1.59 -14.36 23.18
C PHE A 552 -1.50 -12.84 23.37
N MET A 553 -0.42 -12.27 22.86
CA MET A 553 -0.18 -10.85 22.86
C MET A 553 -0.19 -10.36 21.42
N SER A 554 -1.35 -9.88 20.99
CA SER A 554 -1.56 -9.45 19.62
C SER A 554 -0.91 -8.08 19.35
N THR A 555 0.39 -8.07 19.16
CA THR A 555 1.13 -6.87 18.73
C THR A 555 1.77 -7.09 17.37
N MET A 556 0.98 -7.31 16.33
CA MET A 556 1.49 -7.55 14.99
C MET A 556 0.52 -7.04 13.93
N THR A 557 1.01 -7.06 12.71
CA THR A 557 0.20 -6.90 11.51
C THR A 557 -0.12 -8.29 10.96
N TYR A 558 -1.37 -8.58 10.63
CA TYR A 558 -1.76 -9.87 10.08
C TYR A 558 -1.71 -9.82 8.55
N ASN A 559 -1.14 -10.86 7.94
CA ASN A 559 -1.01 -10.97 6.50
C ASN A 559 -1.70 -12.25 6.01
N LEU A 560 -2.14 -12.24 4.76
CA LEU A 560 -2.77 -13.38 4.09
C LEU A 560 -1.93 -13.79 2.89
N VAL A 561 -1.60 -15.08 2.77
CA VAL A 561 -0.99 -15.67 1.58
C VAL A 561 -1.92 -16.77 1.07
N GLY A 562 -2.47 -16.63 -0.14
CA GLY A 562 -3.58 -17.46 -0.56
C GLY A 562 -4.76 -17.29 0.42
N ASP A 563 -5.13 -18.37 1.10
CA ASP A 563 -6.14 -18.37 2.16
C ASP A 563 -5.55 -18.75 3.53
N ASP A 564 -4.25 -18.54 3.73
CA ASP A 564 -3.59 -18.77 5.01
C ASP A 564 -3.24 -17.43 5.67
N VAL A 565 -3.87 -17.16 6.82
CA VAL A 565 -3.54 -16.04 7.70
C VAL A 565 -2.26 -16.39 8.46
N LEU A 566 -1.26 -15.52 8.34
CA LEU A 566 0.04 -15.70 8.97
C LEU A 566 0.03 -15.07 10.37
N VAL A 567 0.27 -15.89 11.39
CA VAL A 567 0.23 -15.48 12.81
C VAL A 567 1.53 -15.86 13.51
N PHE A 568 2.09 -14.94 14.28
CA PHE A 568 3.22 -15.26 15.16
C PHE A 568 2.74 -15.47 16.59
N ASP A 569 2.98 -16.65 17.16
CA ASP A 569 2.59 -16.95 18.54
C ASP A 569 3.60 -17.87 19.23
N ALA A 570 3.91 -17.55 20.49
CA ALA A 570 4.76 -18.36 21.37
C ALA A 570 6.09 -18.85 20.75
N GLY A 571 6.74 -18.01 19.92
CA GLY A 571 8.00 -18.36 19.23
C GLY A 571 7.80 -19.23 17.99
N ASN A 572 6.59 -19.25 17.45
CA ASN A 572 6.24 -19.95 16.22
C ASN A 572 5.59 -19.01 15.21
N HIS A 573 5.64 -19.40 13.95
CA HIS A 573 4.83 -18.86 12.88
C HIS A 573 3.79 -19.91 12.49
N LEU A 574 2.53 -19.48 12.38
CA LEU A 574 1.34 -20.29 12.14
C LEU A 574 0.69 -19.89 10.82
N TRP A 575 0.15 -20.88 10.11
CA TRP A 575 -0.75 -20.69 8.98
C TRP A 575 -2.15 -21.07 9.46
N VAL A 576 -3.03 -20.09 9.53
CA VAL A 576 -4.42 -20.25 9.98
C VAL A 576 -5.32 -20.16 8.76
N ASP A 577 -6.12 -21.20 8.54
CA ASP A 577 -7.06 -21.27 7.43
C ASP A 577 -8.10 -20.13 7.49
N ALA A 578 -8.21 -19.34 6.43
CA ALA A 578 -9.09 -18.16 6.36
C ALA A 578 -10.59 -18.52 6.37
N TYR A 579 -10.95 -19.77 6.08
CA TYR A 579 -12.34 -20.23 6.08
C TYR A 579 -12.77 -20.73 7.46
N SER A 580 -11.94 -21.56 8.08
CA SER A 580 -12.29 -22.28 9.31
C SER A 580 -11.67 -21.70 10.58
N GLY A 581 -10.67 -20.82 10.47
CA GLY A 581 -9.91 -20.30 11.61
C GLY A 581 -9.01 -21.34 12.27
N LYS A 582 -8.77 -22.50 11.64
CA LYS A 582 -7.95 -23.58 12.21
C LYS A 582 -6.49 -23.46 11.79
N VAL A 583 -5.56 -23.75 12.70
CA VAL A 583 -4.13 -23.84 12.39
C VAL A 583 -3.88 -25.05 11.49
N LYS A 584 -3.37 -24.81 10.27
CA LYS A 584 -2.99 -25.83 9.29
C LYS A 584 -1.53 -26.24 9.40
N ARG A 585 -0.67 -25.30 9.79
CA ARG A 585 0.78 -25.47 9.82
C ARG A 585 1.40 -24.60 10.90
N GLN A 586 2.52 -25.07 11.45
CA GLN A 586 3.34 -24.34 12.40
C GLN A 586 4.84 -24.59 12.13
N VAL A 587 5.67 -23.56 12.25
CA VAL A 587 7.14 -23.67 12.27
C VAL A 587 7.72 -22.87 13.43
N SER A 588 8.81 -23.37 14.03
CA SER A 588 9.50 -22.60 15.07
C SER A 588 10.35 -21.51 14.45
N ILE A 589 10.24 -20.29 14.97
CA ILE A 589 11.10 -19.16 14.58
C ILE A 589 12.25 -18.93 15.56
N VAL A 590 12.42 -19.83 16.54
CA VAL A 590 13.39 -19.65 17.63
C VAL A 590 14.30 -20.85 17.84
N LYS A 591 13.95 -22.06 17.38
CA LYS A 591 14.75 -23.27 17.55
C LYS A 591 15.52 -23.58 16.28
N ASN A 592 16.83 -23.84 16.42
CA ASN A 592 17.70 -24.27 15.33
C ASN A 592 17.60 -23.38 14.08
N VAL A 593 17.57 -22.08 14.28
CA VAL A 593 17.44 -21.10 13.19
C VAL A 593 18.81 -20.66 12.70
N PRO A 594 19.04 -20.59 11.37
CA PRO A 594 20.27 -20.04 10.82
C PRO A 594 20.27 -18.51 10.94
N VAL A 595 21.38 -17.95 11.40
CA VAL A 595 21.59 -16.50 11.54
C VAL A 595 22.89 -16.13 10.83
N ARG A 596 22.80 -15.21 9.86
CA ARG A 596 23.96 -14.56 9.26
C ARG A 596 24.41 -13.39 10.15
N ARG A 597 25.62 -13.49 10.70
CA ARG A 597 26.17 -12.56 11.71
C ARG A 597 27.47 -11.91 11.23
N HIS A 598 27.67 -10.67 11.65
CA HIS A 598 28.90 -9.94 11.45
C HIS A 598 29.78 -10.07 12.71
N GLY A 599 31.06 -10.41 12.52
CA GLY A 599 32.03 -10.50 13.61
C GLY A 599 33.43 -10.10 13.16
N ALA A 600 34.41 -10.18 14.06
CA ALA A 600 35.78 -9.74 13.80
C ALA A 600 36.47 -10.42 12.61
N GLU A 601 36.08 -11.67 12.29
CA GLU A 601 36.59 -12.45 11.15
C GLU A 601 35.70 -12.31 9.89
N GLY A 602 34.79 -11.34 9.87
CA GLY A 602 33.81 -11.14 8.81
C GLY A 602 32.49 -11.87 9.05
N TRP A 603 31.75 -12.10 7.96
CA TRP A 603 30.40 -12.66 8.00
C TRP A 603 30.38 -14.19 8.14
N LYS A 604 29.59 -14.71 9.08
CA LYS A 604 29.42 -16.15 9.33
C LYS A 604 27.95 -16.52 9.48
N THR A 605 27.60 -17.74 9.08
CA THR A 605 26.25 -18.29 9.29
C THR A 605 26.32 -19.35 10.38
N GLU A 606 25.53 -19.16 11.43
CA GLU A 606 25.49 -20.08 12.58
C GLU A 606 24.05 -20.51 12.86
N THR A 607 23.86 -21.78 13.21
CA THR A 607 22.57 -22.28 13.67
C THR A 607 22.47 -22.09 15.18
N THR A 608 21.43 -21.39 15.64
CA THR A 608 21.25 -21.09 17.06
C THR A 608 19.83 -21.30 17.55
N THR A 609 19.64 -21.25 18.87
CA THR A 609 18.32 -21.20 19.51
C THR A 609 18.19 -19.91 20.31
N ILE A 610 17.14 -19.13 20.03
CA ILE A 610 16.90 -17.82 20.66
C ILE A 610 16.40 -18.02 22.09
N ALA A 611 17.32 -17.89 23.04
CA ALA A 611 17.12 -18.21 24.44
C ALA A 611 16.45 -17.06 25.22
N ASN A 612 15.18 -16.70 24.95
CA ASN A 612 14.35 -15.88 25.87
C ASN A 612 12.86 -15.68 25.50
N VAL A 613 12.19 -16.70 24.93
CA VAL A 613 10.76 -16.60 24.56
C VAL A 613 9.80 -16.57 25.78
N LYS A 614 10.30 -16.79 27.00
CA LYS A 614 9.47 -16.84 28.23
C LYS A 614 8.65 -15.56 28.48
N LYS A 615 9.03 -14.43 27.88
CA LYS A 615 8.20 -13.21 27.83
C LYS A 615 7.45 -13.19 26.49
N PRO A 616 6.11 -13.13 26.47
CA PRO A 616 5.30 -13.14 25.24
C PRO A 616 5.64 -12.05 24.21
N ARG A 617 6.41 -11.02 24.60
CA ARG A 617 6.75 -9.82 23.79
C ARG A 617 8.20 -9.82 23.26
N SER A 618 8.88 -10.96 23.34
CA SER A 618 10.31 -11.08 23.04
C SER A 618 10.61 -11.04 21.53
N ILE A 619 9.63 -11.28 20.68
CA ILE A 619 9.75 -11.27 19.21
C ILE A 619 8.44 -10.64 18.68
N ILE A 620 8.55 -9.53 17.93
CA ILE A 620 7.48 -8.85 17.16
C ILE A 620 6.55 -7.88 17.94
N GLN A 621 6.51 -6.60 17.49
CA GLN A 621 5.58 -5.53 17.88
C GLN A 621 5.30 -4.62 16.68
N GLN A 622 4.37 -5.02 15.80
CA GLN A 622 4.02 -4.26 14.59
C GLN A 622 5.24 -3.95 13.70
N SER A 623 6.22 -4.85 13.65
CA SER A 623 7.41 -4.69 12.82
C SER A 623 7.58 -5.88 11.89
N ASN A 624 6.48 -6.24 11.24
CA ASN A 624 6.40 -7.35 10.30
C ASN A 624 5.62 -6.93 9.05
N VAL A 625 6.01 -7.48 7.91
CA VAL A 625 5.40 -7.20 6.61
C VAL A 625 5.56 -8.40 5.68
N LEU A 626 4.60 -8.60 4.77
CA LEU A 626 4.69 -9.60 3.72
C LEU A 626 5.24 -9.01 2.42
N ALA A 627 6.45 -9.41 2.05
CA ALA A 627 7.11 -9.04 0.79
C ALA A 627 7.13 -10.25 -0.15
N GLY A 628 6.30 -10.24 -1.19
CA GLY A 628 6.05 -11.42 -2.02
C GLY A 628 5.56 -12.60 -1.17
N VAL A 629 6.38 -13.65 -1.08
CA VAL A 629 6.13 -14.87 -0.29
C VAL A 629 6.87 -14.86 1.06
N TYR A 630 7.72 -13.88 1.33
CA TYR A 630 8.52 -13.81 2.55
C TYR A 630 7.82 -12.95 3.60
N HIS A 631 7.53 -13.53 4.76
CA HIS A 631 7.00 -12.81 5.92
C HIS A 631 8.17 -12.33 6.78
N TYR A 632 8.56 -11.07 6.58
CA TYR A 632 9.65 -10.43 7.32
C TYR A 632 9.17 -9.98 8.70
N PHE A 633 10.05 -10.03 9.69
CA PHE A 633 9.82 -9.56 11.05
C PHE A 633 11.12 -9.19 11.76
N ARG A 634 11.07 -8.33 12.77
CA ARG A 634 12.23 -7.92 13.56
C ARG A 634 12.27 -8.65 14.91
N SER A 635 13.46 -9.12 15.30
CA SER A 635 13.74 -9.58 16.67
C SER A 635 13.94 -8.39 17.60
N TYR A 636 13.52 -8.48 18.87
CA TYR A 636 13.74 -7.40 19.86
C TYR A 636 14.71 -7.76 20.96
N THR A 637 15.11 -9.02 21.04
CA THR A 637 16.15 -9.46 21.94
C THR A 637 17.54 -9.33 21.32
N GLU A 638 17.60 -9.34 19.98
CA GLU A 638 18.83 -9.35 19.19
C GLU A 638 18.66 -8.43 17.97
N PRO A 639 19.76 -7.87 17.41
CA PRO A 639 19.69 -6.94 16.29
C PRO A 639 19.45 -7.66 14.95
N TRP A 640 18.44 -8.52 14.88
CA TRP A 640 18.22 -9.44 13.76
C TRP A 640 16.93 -9.13 13.00
N LEU A 641 17.03 -9.11 11.68
CA LEU A 641 15.92 -9.20 10.74
C LEU A 641 15.66 -10.66 10.42
N GLY A 642 14.49 -11.16 10.77
CA GLY A 642 14.03 -12.51 10.45
C GLY A 642 13.09 -12.51 9.24
N ARG A 643 13.03 -13.64 8.54
CA ARG A 643 11.97 -13.93 7.57
C ARG A 643 11.53 -15.39 7.62
N VAL A 644 10.27 -15.62 7.27
CA VAL A 644 9.72 -16.96 7.01
C VAL A 644 9.28 -17.03 5.55
N ASP A 645 9.76 -18.03 4.79
CA ASP A 645 9.19 -18.36 3.48
C ASP A 645 7.81 -19.00 3.67
N SER A 646 6.74 -18.34 3.24
CA SER A 646 5.37 -18.80 3.47
C SER A 646 5.05 -20.13 2.79
N ARG A 647 5.81 -20.52 1.76
CA ARG A 647 5.61 -21.77 1.00
C ARG A 647 6.31 -22.93 1.70
N THR A 648 7.58 -22.73 2.02
CA THR A 648 8.46 -23.81 2.50
C THR A 648 8.57 -23.86 4.01
N GLY A 649 8.19 -22.80 4.72
CA GLY A 649 8.35 -22.65 6.17
C GLY A 649 9.80 -22.45 6.61
N ARG A 650 10.74 -22.25 5.67
CA ARG A 650 12.14 -21.96 5.96
C ARG A 650 12.24 -20.64 6.72
N VAL A 651 12.99 -20.64 7.82
CA VAL A 651 13.26 -19.47 8.66
C VAL A 651 14.71 -19.07 8.52
N GLU A 652 14.98 -17.77 8.37
CA GLU A 652 16.32 -17.22 8.25
C GLU A 652 16.41 -15.90 9.02
N TYR A 653 17.60 -15.58 9.52
CA TYR A 653 17.89 -14.30 10.17
C TYR A 653 19.17 -13.67 9.62
N LEU A 654 19.18 -12.34 9.58
CA LEU A 654 20.32 -11.50 9.25
C LEU A 654 20.52 -10.46 10.33
N GLN A 655 21.75 -10.35 10.83
CA GLN A 655 22.13 -9.28 11.74
C GLN A 655 22.22 -7.94 11.01
N LEU A 656 21.67 -6.89 11.62
CA LEU A 656 21.78 -5.51 11.19
C LEU A 656 22.54 -4.70 12.25
N PRO A 657 23.28 -3.63 11.89
CA PRO A 657 23.91 -2.79 12.89
C PRO A 657 22.83 -2.00 13.63
N VAL A 658 22.95 -1.86 14.95
CA VAL A 658 21.97 -1.24 15.85
C VAL A 658 21.75 0.24 15.54
N GLN A 659 22.81 0.96 15.21
CA GLN A 659 22.80 2.39 14.91
C GLN A 659 23.92 2.71 13.91
N MET A 660 23.69 3.70 13.07
CA MET A 660 24.70 4.27 12.17
C MET A 660 25.05 5.69 12.61
N ARG A 661 26.34 6.03 12.61
CA ARG A 661 26.82 7.40 12.76
C ARG A 661 27.45 7.86 11.44
N PRO A 662 26.79 8.77 10.69
CA PRO A 662 27.32 9.28 9.43
C PRO A 662 28.70 9.91 9.59
N GLY A 663 29.66 9.47 8.76
CA GLY A 663 30.96 10.12 8.59
C GLY A 663 30.93 11.21 7.52
N SER A 664 32.10 11.80 7.23
CA SER A 664 32.23 12.80 6.16
C SER A 664 31.94 12.24 4.76
N GLU A 665 32.09 10.93 4.57
CA GLU A 665 31.78 10.16 3.37
C GLU A 665 31.29 8.77 3.78
N ARG A 666 30.57 8.07 2.90
CA ARG A 666 29.94 6.77 3.23
C ARG A 666 30.91 5.69 3.71
N GLN A 667 32.13 5.68 3.16
CA GLN A 667 33.17 4.72 3.56
C GLN A 667 33.67 4.94 4.99
N LYS A 668 33.35 6.09 5.59
CA LYS A 668 33.66 6.47 6.97
C LYS A 668 32.43 6.46 7.87
N ASP A 669 31.31 5.88 7.43
CA ASP A 669 30.14 5.70 8.29
C ASP A 669 30.48 4.65 9.37
N ASP A 670 30.31 5.02 10.64
CA ASP A 670 30.52 4.10 11.75
C ASP A 670 29.23 3.30 12.00
N LEU A 671 29.35 1.97 12.07
CA LEU A 671 28.23 1.06 12.31
C LEU A 671 28.40 0.38 13.67
N LEU A 672 27.37 0.49 14.51
CA LEU A 672 27.34 -0.16 15.82
C LEU A 672 26.77 -1.59 15.69
N TRP A 673 27.61 -2.62 15.63
CA TRP A 673 27.17 -4.01 15.53
C TRP A 673 27.00 -4.69 16.89
N GLY A 674 27.85 -4.32 17.85
CA GLY A 674 27.88 -4.86 19.21
C GLY A 674 28.36 -3.85 20.25
N PRO A 675 28.28 -4.19 21.55
CA PRO A 675 28.71 -3.29 22.64
C PRO A 675 30.20 -2.90 22.57
N GLU A 676 31.03 -3.69 21.90
CA GLU A 676 32.44 -3.43 21.64
C GLU A 676 32.70 -2.22 20.74
N ASP A 677 31.74 -1.82 19.89
CA ASP A 677 31.90 -0.67 18.99
C ASP A 677 31.50 0.66 19.67
N MET A 678 31.02 0.64 20.92
CA MET A 678 30.55 1.83 21.63
C MET A 678 31.69 2.73 22.16
N ASP A 679 31.41 4.02 22.29
CA ASP A 679 32.35 4.98 22.89
C ASP A 679 32.72 4.56 24.34
N ALA A 680 34.03 4.51 24.63
CA ALA A 680 34.55 4.03 25.92
C ALA A 680 33.96 4.75 27.15
N LYS A 681 33.59 6.04 27.03
CA LYS A 681 32.93 6.81 28.10
C LYS A 681 31.48 6.39 28.35
N VAL A 682 30.74 6.05 27.29
CA VAL A 682 29.37 5.52 27.38
C VAL A 682 29.40 4.13 27.98
N PHE A 683 30.36 3.29 27.55
CA PHE A 683 30.62 1.98 28.12
C PHE A 683 30.99 2.07 29.61
N ASP A 684 31.81 3.04 29.99
CA ASP A 684 32.30 3.24 31.36
C ASP A 684 31.25 3.83 32.32
N ALA A 685 30.30 4.65 31.85
CA ALA A 685 29.19 5.13 32.67
C ALA A 685 28.29 3.98 33.16
N VAL A 686 28.37 2.80 32.53
CA VAL A 686 27.61 1.59 32.86
C VAL A 686 28.44 0.62 33.74
N LYS A 687 29.73 0.89 34.00
CA LYS A 687 30.67 0.01 34.75
C LYS A 687 30.27 -0.40 36.18
N GLY A 688 29.16 0.12 36.73
CA GLY A 688 28.58 -0.43 37.97
C GLY A 688 28.23 -1.92 37.88
N ALA A 689 28.10 -2.49 36.68
CA ALA A 689 27.79 -3.90 36.43
C ALA A 689 29.01 -4.70 35.92
N ARG A 690 30.12 -4.75 36.68
CA ARG A 690 31.32 -5.55 36.34
C ARG A 690 31.13 -7.08 36.30
N LYS A 691 29.90 -7.59 36.43
CA LYS A 691 29.61 -9.02 36.23
C LYS A 691 28.69 -9.20 35.02
N LYS A 692 29.32 -9.59 33.91
CA LYS A 692 28.78 -10.15 32.64
C LYS A 692 28.60 -9.14 31.50
N GLN A 693 29.60 -9.09 30.62
CA GLN A 693 29.56 -8.54 29.26
C GLN A 693 28.35 -9.09 28.45
N ALA A 694 27.89 -10.31 28.77
CA ALA A 694 26.69 -10.94 28.20
C ALA A 694 25.34 -10.47 28.79
N ALA A 695 25.33 -9.46 29.69
CA ALA A 695 24.11 -8.98 30.38
C ALA A 695 23.70 -7.54 30.01
N PHE A 696 24.39 -6.88 29.08
CA PHE A 696 24.03 -5.52 28.68
C PHE A 696 22.90 -5.54 27.62
N PRO A 697 21.68 -5.05 27.93
CA PRO A 697 20.54 -5.20 27.05
C PRO A 697 20.72 -4.39 25.76
N ILE A 698 20.36 -4.99 24.62
CA ILE A 698 20.43 -4.36 23.30
C ILE A 698 19.80 -2.96 23.25
N THR A 699 18.73 -2.72 24.02
CA THR A 699 18.02 -1.43 24.11
C THR A 699 18.91 -0.25 24.55
N LYS A 700 20.08 -0.54 25.11
CA LYS A 700 21.05 0.43 25.63
C LYS A 700 22.30 0.60 24.75
N TRP A 701 22.40 -0.14 23.64
CA TRP A 701 23.55 -0.04 22.74
C TRP A 701 23.37 1.19 21.84
N ALA A 702 24.13 2.26 22.06
CA ALA A 702 24.05 3.45 21.20
C ALA A 702 25.38 4.21 21.21
N PHE A 703 25.75 4.81 20.08
CA PHE A 703 26.77 5.85 20.05
C PHE A 703 26.30 7.08 20.84
N LYS A 704 25.01 7.42 20.69
CA LYS A 704 24.36 8.51 21.41
C LYS A 704 22.87 8.21 21.61
N GLU A 705 22.37 8.42 22.83
CA GLU A 705 20.94 8.33 23.16
C GLU A 705 20.15 9.45 22.47
N ASN A 706 18.85 9.22 22.24
CA ASN A 706 17.97 10.28 21.72
C ASN A 706 17.85 11.41 22.74
N ASP A 707 17.95 12.66 22.26
CA ASP A 707 17.89 13.84 23.12
C ASP A 707 16.46 14.20 23.55
N MET A 708 15.45 13.65 22.83
CA MET A 708 14.02 13.73 23.14
C MET A 708 13.40 15.12 22.93
N LYS A 709 14.04 15.96 22.11
CA LYS A 709 13.69 17.38 21.96
C LYS A 709 12.97 17.76 20.68
N ASP A 710 11.94 18.60 20.77
CA ASP A 710 11.38 19.22 19.56
C ASP A 710 12.37 20.22 18.91
N ALA A 711 11.97 20.80 17.77
CA ALA A 711 12.76 21.80 17.06
C ALA A 711 13.01 23.09 17.88
N ALA A 712 12.24 23.35 18.94
CA ALA A 712 12.44 24.47 19.86
C ALA A 712 13.34 24.12 21.05
N GLY A 713 13.78 22.85 21.16
CA GLY A 713 14.69 22.37 22.20
C GLY A 713 13.99 21.88 23.47
N ASN A 714 12.66 21.80 23.50
CA ASN A 714 11.88 21.32 24.63
C ASN A 714 11.90 19.79 24.68
N VAL A 715 12.04 19.19 25.86
CA VAL A 715 11.87 17.75 26.04
C VAL A 715 10.38 17.40 25.93
N VAL A 716 10.03 16.61 24.91
CA VAL A 716 8.64 16.34 24.50
C VAL A 716 8.25 14.87 24.58
N MET A 717 9.14 14.03 25.13
CA MET A 717 8.89 12.60 25.33
C MET A 717 9.12 12.21 26.78
N GLY A 718 8.05 11.88 27.50
CA GLY A 718 8.11 11.53 28.92
C GLY A 718 8.57 10.09 29.25
N ASP A 719 8.66 9.21 28.25
CA ASP A 719 8.99 7.79 28.48
C ASP A 719 10.48 7.53 28.25
N GLN A 720 11.20 7.14 29.30
CA GLN A 720 12.64 6.92 29.26
C GLN A 720 13.08 5.88 28.21
N ARG A 721 12.20 4.95 27.82
CA ARG A 721 12.54 3.94 26.79
C ARG A 721 12.77 4.55 25.42
N SER A 722 12.20 5.73 25.14
CA SER A 722 12.44 6.44 23.89
C SER A 722 13.87 7.00 23.77
N ARG A 723 14.68 6.99 24.85
CA ARG A 723 16.12 7.28 24.75
C ARG A 723 16.93 6.15 24.10
N GLY A 724 16.34 4.97 23.97
CA GLY A 724 16.99 3.80 23.37
C GLY A 724 17.12 3.90 21.85
N ASN A 725 17.84 2.95 21.27
CA ASN A 725 18.20 2.88 19.84
C ASN A 725 17.10 2.39 18.87
N GLY A 726 15.87 2.18 19.34
CA GLY A 726 14.81 1.57 18.51
C GLY A 726 14.73 0.03 18.53
N TRP A 727 15.68 -0.71 19.14
CA TRP A 727 15.62 -2.16 19.35
C TRP A 727 15.10 -2.55 20.73
N GLY A 728 13.96 -3.24 20.80
CA GLY A 728 13.37 -3.68 22.06
C GLY A 728 11.85 -3.51 22.11
N HIS A 729 11.29 -3.55 23.32
CA HIS A 729 9.87 -3.30 23.58
C HIS A 729 9.54 -1.79 23.59
N HIS A 730 9.95 -1.11 22.52
CA HIS A 730 9.66 0.29 22.20
C HIS A 730 9.48 0.38 20.69
N ALA A 731 8.37 0.97 20.26
CA ALA A 731 7.91 0.79 18.90
C ALA A 731 8.91 1.38 17.89
N SER A 732 9.26 0.55 16.91
CA SER A 732 9.83 1.00 15.66
C SER A 732 8.88 0.63 14.55
N GLN A 733 8.90 1.42 13.50
CA GLN A 733 7.79 1.63 12.60
C GLN A 733 7.57 0.44 11.68
N LEU A 734 6.38 0.39 11.10
CA LEU A 734 6.03 -0.66 10.15
C LEU A 734 6.93 -0.53 8.93
N PRO A 735 7.59 -1.63 8.51
CA PRO A 735 8.40 -1.64 7.30
C PRO A 735 7.54 -1.39 6.06
N THR A 736 8.17 -0.93 4.98
CA THR A 736 7.48 -0.62 3.73
C THR A 736 8.16 -1.31 2.57
N VAL A 737 7.40 -1.97 1.70
CA VAL A 737 7.91 -2.67 0.51
C VAL A 737 7.63 -1.84 -0.73
N ILE A 738 8.68 -1.46 -1.45
CA ILE A 738 8.57 -0.65 -2.68
C ILE A 738 9.46 -1.28 -3.74
N GLY A 739 8.84 -1.77 -4.81
CA GLY A 739 9.53 -2.56 -5.82
C GLY A 739 10.22 -3.77 -5.21
N ASP A 740 11.53 -3.85 -5.44
CA ASP A 740 12.39 -4.97 -5.03
C ASP A 740 12.99 -4.77 -3.62
N TYR A 741 12.64 -3.67 -2.95
CA TYR A 741 13.27 -3.27 -1.69
C TYR A 741 12.28 -3.15 -0.52
N LEU A 742 12.74 -3.61 0.64
CA LEU A 742 12.12 -3.46 1.94
C LEU A 742 12.84 -2.34 2.70
N TYR A 743 12.09 -1.34 3.12
CA TYR A 743 12.57 -0.19 3.89
C TYR A 743 12.22 -0.40 5.36
N LEU A 744 13.24 -0.48 6.20
CA LEU A 744 13.13 -0.76 7.62
C LEU A 744 13.68 0.43 8.43
N PRO A 745 12.85 1.43 8.77
CA PRO A 745 13.27 2.50 9.67
C PRO A 745 13.34 2.03 11.12
N THR A 746 14.29 2.58 11.87
CA THR A 746 14.35 2.51 13.31
C THR A 746 13.92 3.84 13.93
N MET A 747 13.64 3.79 15.23
CA MET A 747 13.30 4.99 15.98
C MET A 747 14.47 5.99 16.02
N ALA A 748 15.73 5.54 15.95
CA ALA A 748 16.91 6.40 15.99
C ALA A 748 17.24 7.09 14.64
N GLY A 749 16.37 6.96 13.63
CA GLY A 749 16.57 7.59 12.33
C GLY A 749 17.43 6.78 11.35
N THR A 750 17.90 5.59 11.73
CA THR A 750 18.56 4.66 10.80
C THR A 750 17.52 3.96 9.94
N VAL A 751 17.75 3.86 8.64
CA VAL A 751 16.89 3.14 7.70
C VAL A 751 17.71 2.11 6.95
N TYR A 752 17.32 0.85 7.05
CA TYR A 752 17.91 -0.23 6.24
C TYR A 752 17.08 -0.41 4.97
N VAL A 753 17.78 -0.54 3.83
CA VAL A 753 17.17 -0.90 2.55
C VAL A 753 17.64 -2.31 2.22
N ILE A 754 16.68 -3.25 2.21
CA ILE A 754 16.94 -4.68 2.05
C ILE A 754 16.35 -5.16 0.73
N ARG A 755 17.13 -5.83 -0.11
CA ARG A 755 16.60 -6.57 -1.25
C ARG A 755 15.78 -7.75 -0.74
N TRP A 756 14.46 -7.65 -0.83
CA TRP A 756 13.58 -8.56 -0.08
C TRP A 756 13.43 -9.93 -0.75
N ASP A 757 13.69 -10.02 -2.05
CA ASP A 757 13.52 -11.20 -2.89
C ASP A 757 14.76 -12.10 -2.97
N SER A 758 15.85 -11.75 -2.25
CA SER A 758 17.09 -12.53 -2.23
C SER A 758 16.83 -14.01 -1.89
N GLU A 759 17.41 -14.92 -2.66
CA GLU A 759 17.23 -16.37 -2.48
C GLU A 759 17.66 -16.84 -1.08
N VAL A 760 18.75 -16.27 -0.57
CA VAL A 760 19.27 -16.47 0.79
C VAL A 760 19.31 -15.12 1.50
N LEU A 761 18.89 -15.07 2.77
CA LEU A 761 18.99 -13.84 3.56
C LEU A 761 20.41 -13.68 4.13
N ASN A 762 21.29 -13.06 3.35
CA ASN A 762 22.68 -12.78 3.70
C ASN A 762 23.00 -11.27 3.62
N GLU A 763 24.26 -10.90 3.83
CA GLU A 763 24.74 -9.52 3.81
C GLU A 763 24.54 -8.81 2.46
N GLU A 764 24.51 -9.55 1.35
CA GLU A 764 24.28 -8.99 0.01
C GLU A 764 22.84 -8.49 -0.16
N ALA A 765 21.93 -8.94 0.71
CA ALA A 765 20.59 -8.38 0.78
C ALA A 765 20.59 -6.95 1.34
N ILE A 766 21.63 -6.51 2.06
CA ILE A 766 21.74 -5.13 2.56
C ILE A 766 22.19 -4.24 1.40
N VAL A 767 21.25 -3.50 0.83
CA VAL A 767 21.52 -2.59 -0.30
C VAL A 767 22.09 -1.27 0.21
N ALA A 768 21.56 -0.76 1.32
CA ALA A 768 22.00 0.48 1.92
C ALA A 768 21.59 0.58 3.39
N ILE A 769 22.34 1.41 4.12
CA ILE A 769 22.00 1.89 5.46
C ILE A 769 22.09 3.42 5.39
N ASN A 770 20.99 4.09 5.70
CA ASN A 770 20.85 5.54 5.53
C ASN A 770 20.44 6.19 6.85
N ASP A 771 20.73 7.49 7.00
CA ASP A 771 20.25 8.32 8.11
C ASP A 771 19.07 9.21 7.69
N LEU A 772 18.22 9.54 8.67
CA LEU A 772 17.22 10.60 8.59
C LEU A 772 17.69 11.90 9.28
N GLY A 773 18.95 11.95 9.69
CA GLY A 773 19.59 13.11 10.32
C GLY A 773 20.59 12.72 11.41
N PRO A 774 21.03 13.69 12.22
CA PRO A 774 22.08 13.47 13.21
C PRO A 774 21.72 12.42 14.26
N VAL A 775 22.71 11.64 14.69
CA VAL A 775 22.56 10.63 15.74
C VAL A 775 22.02 11.27 17.03
N GLY A 776 20.95 10.68 17.55
CA GLY A 776 20.24 11.16 18.74
C GLY A 776 19.41 12.42 18.53
N GLY A 777 19.40 12.99 17.31
CA GLY A 777 18.66 14.19 16.91
C GLY A 777 17.49 13.91 15.96
N ALA A 778 17.53 12.82 15.20
CA ALA A 778 16.61 12.55 14.11
C ALA A 778 15.74 11.31 14.38
N TRP A 779 14.98 11.32 15.47
CA TRP A 779 14.14 10.16 15.77
C TRP A 779 12.84 10.16 14.96
N ASN A 780 12.59 9.01 14.35
CA ASN A 780 11.47 8.77 13.44
C ASN A 780 10.45 7.85 14.14
N ARG A 781 9.17 8.10 13.93
CA ARG A 781 8.05 7.30 14.48
C ARG A 781 6.95 7.02 13.45
N ALA A 782 7.09 7.57 12.25
CA ALA A 782 6.25 7.29 11.10
C ALA A 782 6.89 6.24 10.18
N SER A 783 6.05 5.43 9.51
CA SER A 783 6.52 4.63 8.38
C SER A 783 6.90 5.55 7.22
N LEU A 784 7.83 5.09 6.38
CA LEU A 784 8.12 5.78 5.12
C LEU A 784 6.92 5.59 4.18
N SER A 785 6.56 6.66 3.48
CA SER A 785 5.61 6.60 2.37
C SER A 785 6.33 6.83 1.06
N PHE A 786 5.74 6.38 -0.04
CA PHE A 786 6.34 6.49 -1.37
C PHE A 786 5.32 7.00 -2.38
N ALA A 787 5.67 8.06 -3.07
CA ALA A 787 4.85 8.61 -4.13
C ALA A 787 5.71 9.48 -5.04
N ALA A 788 5.34 9.56 -6.33
CA ALA A 788 6.05 10.38 -7.32
C ALA A 788 7.59 10.16 -7.29
N ASP A 789 8.00 8.89 -7.28
CA ASP A 789 9.39 8.42 -7.22
C ASP A 789 10.21 8.98 -6.04
N SER A 790 9.52 9.41 -4.98
CA SER A 790 10.11 10.04 -3.81
C SER A 790 9.63 9.32 -2.55
N LEU A 791 10.53 9.21 -1.58
CA LEU A 791 10.19 8.75 -0.23
C LEU A 791 9.92 9.95 0.65
N PHE A 792 8.87 9.89 1.47
CA PHE A 792 8.61 10.90 2.49
C PHE A 792 8.84 10.32 3.87
N ALA A 793 9.71 10.98 4.64
CA ALA A 793 9.98 10.66 6.03
C ALA A 793 9.47 11.80 6.93
N HIS A 794 8.82 11.42 8.02
CA HIS A 794 8.32 12.35 9.02
C HIS A 794 9.01 12.02 10.35
N THR A 795 10.06 12.76 10.65
CA THR A 795 10.73 12.72 11.94
C THR A 795 9.98 13.63 12.91
N ILE A 796 10.37 13.59 14.18
CA ILE A 796 9.73 14.42 15.21
C ILE A 796 9.94 15.93 14.99
N ASP A 797 10.96 16.34 14.24
CA ASP A 797 11.28 17.74 14.02
C ASP A 797 11.33 18.13 12.53
N ARG A 798 11.21 17.16 11.61
CA ARG A 798 11.35 17.39 10.16
C ARG A 798 10.38 16.57 9.33
N LEU A 799 10.00 17.17 8.22
CA LEU A 799 9.45 16.49 7.06
C LEU A 799 10.50 16.47 5.95
N ILE A 800 10.79 15.30 5.40
CA ILE A 800 11.92 15.08 4.48
C ILE A 800 11.39 14.40 3.22
N CYS A 801 11.70 14.97 2.06
CA CYS A 801 11.48 14.35 0.76
C CYS A 801 12.81 13.85 0.21
N ILE A 802 12.92 12.54 0.05
CA ILE A 802 14.10 11.83 -0.40
C ILE A 802 13.86 11.41 -1.85
N GLY A 803 14.78 11.76 -2.74
CA GLY A 803 14.63 11.55 -4.17
C GLY A 803 15.82 12.11 -4.96
N LYS A 804 15.87 11.77 -6.24
CA LYS A 804 16.83 12.34 -7.18
C LYS A 804 16.43 13.72 -7.68
#